data_AF-A0AAV6MX79-F1
#
_entry.id   AF-A0AAV6MX79-F1
#
_cell.length_a   1.000
_cell.length_b   1.000
_cell.length_c   1.000
_cell.angle_alpha   90.00
_cell.angle_beta   90.00
_cell.angle_gamma   90.00
#
_symmetry.space_group_name_H-M   'P 1'
#
loop_
_entity.id
_entity.type
_entity.pdbx_description
1 polymer ?
#
loop_
_entity_poly.entity_id
_entity_poly.type
_entity_poly.pdbx_seq_one_letter_code
_entity_poly.pdbx_strand_id
1 'polypeptide(L)'
;MGANSEANQDGSDEQQKRSEIYTYEAPWHIYAMNWSVRRDKKYRLAIASLLEQYPNRVEIVQLDDSSGEIRSDPNLSFEHPYPPTKTIFIPDKECQRPDLLATSSDFLRVWRISDDPSSVELKSLLNGNKNSEFCGPLTSFDWNDAEPKRIGTSSIDTTCTIWDIERETVDTQLIAHDKEVYDIAWGGVGVFASVSADGSVRVFDLRDKEHSTIIYESSEPDTPLVRLGWNKQDPRYMATIIMDSAKVVVLDIRFPTLPVVELQRHQASANAIAWAPHSSCHICTAGDDSQALIWDLSSMGQPVEGGLDPILAYTAGAEIEQLQWSSSQPDWVAIAFSTKLQILRVCKVLSSPYFPQVRDEKEGLFLSASSLESLRYQPISYRHQRTLNPSTQSSSIGIVCFSRSFSFLPVLRLKVESEQTVDRLYFPSLYCFNLLLSPPPAAAAAAAAAAFLRSTMATATLSVAKPSLQANLKGFGEFSGLRNSSTCLPFARRTSDDFLSVIAFQTSAVGSSGGYKKGIVEAKLKVAINGFGRIGRNFLRCWHGRKDSLLDVVAINDSGGVKQASHLLKYDSTLGIFEADVKPAGDEAISVDGKIIQVVSNRNPLNLPWKDLGIDLVIEGTGVFVDREGAGKHIEAGAKKVLITAPGKGDIPTYVVGVNADAYSHDEPIISNASCTTNCLAPFVKVLDQKFGIIKGTMTTTHSYTGDQRLLDASHRDLRRARAAALNIVPTSTGAAKAVALVLPSLKGKLNGIALRVPTPNVSVVDLVVQVSKKTFAEEVNAAFRESAEKELNGILSVCDEPLVSVDFRCSDVSSTVDSSLTMVMGDDLVKVIAWYDNEWGYSQRVVDLADIVANNWK
;
A
#
# COMPACT_ATOMS: atom_id res chain seq x y z
N MET A 1 -48.89 27.05 -71.18
CA MET A 1 -47.49 26.59 -71.36
C MET A 1 -46.60 27.66 -70.72
N GLY A 2 -45.94 27.48 -69.59
CA GLY A 2 -45.90 26.40 -68.60
C GLY A 2 -45.46 27.03 -67.27
N ALA A 3 -46.03 26.55 -66.16
CA ALA A 3 -45.73 26.96 -64.80
C ALA A 3 -45.69 25.71 -63.90
N ASN A 4 -44.73 25.73 -62.96
CA ASN A 4 -44.47 24.89 -61.79
C ASN A 4 -45.31 23.63 -61.50
N SER A 5 -44.61 22.54 -61.15
CA SER A 5 -44.95 21.68 -60.00
C SER A 5 -43.77 20.78 -59.60
N GLU A 6 -43.43 20.79 -58.31
CA GLU A 6 -42.56 19.83 -57.60
C GLU A 6 -43.14 18.41 -57.61
N ALA A 7 -42.29 17.36 -57.62
CA ALA A 7 -42.55 16.08 -56.93
C ALA A 7 -41.33 15.12 -56.98
N ASN A 8 -40.79 14.87 -55.79
CA ASN A 8 -40.23 13.65 -55.19
C ASN A 8 -39.09 12.83 -55.80
N GLN A 9 -38.03 12.79 -54.97
CA GLN A 9 -37.04 11.73 -54.76
C GLN A 9 -37.67 10.34 -54.60
N ASP A 10 -36.98 9.33 -55.12
CA ASP A 10 -36.57 8.17 -54.33
C ASP A 10 -35.31 7.57 -54.96
N GLY A 11 -34.18 7.77 -54.27
CA GLY A 11 -32.91 7.14 -54.57
C GLY A 11 -32.83 5.78 -53.88
N SER A 12 -32.70 4.72 -54.66
CA SER A 12 -32.28 3.42 -54.16
C SER A 12 -30.74 3.39 -54.12
N ASP A 13 -30.16 3.85 -53.00
CA ASP A 13 -28.76 3.54 -52.69
C ASP A 13 -28.69 2.10 -52.19
N GLU A 14 -28.20 1.20 -53.05
CA GLU A 14 -27.69 -0.11 -52.66
C GLU A 14 -26.49 0.08 -51.73
N GLN A 15 -26.75 0.11 -50.42
CA GLN A 15 -25.71 0.11 -49.40
C GLN A 15 -25.08 -1.30 -49.34
N GLN A 16 -24.01 -1.47 -50.12
CA GLN A 16 -23.15 -2.65 -50.15
C GLN A 16 -22.80 -3.10 -48.71
N LYS A 17 -23.15 -4.35 -48.38
CA LYS A 17 -22.94 -4.98 -47.06
C LYS A 17 -21.42 -5.00 -46.75
N ARG A 18 -20.91 -4.01 -46.01
CA ARG A 18 -19.50 -3.94 -45.60
C ARG A 18 -19.17 -5.10 -44.66
N SER A 19 -18.03 -5.75 -44.87
CA SER A 19 -17.53 -6.80 -43.99
C SER A 19 -17.34 -6.26 -42.57
N GLU A 20 -17.79 -7.02 -41.56
CA GLU A 20 -17.62 -6.65 -40.14
C GLU A 20 -16.23 -7.06 -39.60
N ILE A 21 -15.48 -7.82 -40.39
CA ILE A 21 -14.14 -8.32 -40.09
C ILE A 21 -13.25 -8.13 -41.32
N TYR A 22 -12.09 -7.54 -41.14
CA TYR A 22 -11.06 -7.46 -42.16
C TYR A 22 -9.80 -8.17 -41.68
N THR A 23 -9.18 -8.98 -42.55
CA THR A 23 -8.01 -9.78 -42.23
C THR A 23 -6.83 -9.36 -43.12
N TYR A 24 -5.67 -9.20 -42.52
CA TYR A 24 -4.38 -9.05 -43.17
C TYR A 24 -3.49 -10.22 -42.79
N GLU A 25 -2.77 -10.77 -43.77
CA GLU A 25 -1.81 -11.84 -43.55
C GLU A 25 -0.40 -11.30 -43.79
N ALA A 26 0.36 -11.19 -42.72
CA ALA A 26 1.75 -10.77 -42.76
C ALA A 26 2.64 -11.94 -43.20
N PRO A 27 3.81 -11.67 -43.82
CA PRO A 27 4.75 -12.72 -44.21
C PRO A 27 5.51 -13.34 -43.02
N TRP A 28 5.26 -12.86 -41.81
CA TRP A 28 5.95 -13.23 -40.57
C TRP A 28 5.00 -13.18 -39.37
N HIS A 29 5.43 -13.76 -38.25
CA HIS A 29 4.66 -13.77 -37.00
C HIS A 29 4.53 -12.35 -36.42
N ILE A 30 3.31 -11.90 -36.15
CA ILE A 30 3.04 -10.56 -35.63
C ILE A 30 3.21 -10.58 -34.11
N TYR A 31 4.17 -9.80 -33.60
CA TYR A 31 4.54 -9.77 -32.19
C TYR A 31 3.97 -8.59 -31.41
N ALA A 32 3.96 -7.42 -32.04
CA ALA A 32 3.39 -6.20 -31.48
C ALA A 32 2.57 -5.47 -32.53
N MET A 33 1.50 -4.79 -32.10
CA MET A 33 0.68 -3.96 -32.97
C MET A 33 0.07 -2.78 -32.22
N ASN A 34 -0.22 -1.69 -32.93
CA ASN A 34 -0.99 -0.57 -32.37
C ASN A 34 -1.66 0.30 -33.44
N TRP A 35 -2.73 0.96 -33.05
CA TRP A 35 -3.50 1.87 -33.90
C TRP A 35 -2.84 3.24 -34.00
N SER A 36 -2.89 3.82 -35.19
CA SER A 36 -2.73 5.26 -35.36
C SER A 36 -3.93 5.98 -34.75
N VAL A 37 -3.66 6.98 -33.92
CA VAL A 37 -4.70 7.80 -33.29
C VAL A 37 -5.06 9.05 -34.10
N ARG A 38 -4.29 9.35 -35.15
CA ARG A 38 -4.50 10.53 -36.00
C ARG A 38 -5.80 10.41 -36.81
N ARG A 39 -6.57 11.50 -36.89
CA ARG A 39 -7.85 11.53 -37.62
C ARG A 39 -7.70 11.51 -39.14
N ASP A 40 -6.59 12.02 -39.66
CA ASP A 40 -6.30 12.06 -41.10
C ASP A 40 -5.88 10.69 -41.66
N LYS A 41 -5.41 9.78 -40.80
CA LYS A 41 -4.93 8.43 -41.17
C LYS A 41 -5.82 7.36 -40.53
N LYS A 42 -7.05 7.22 -41.03
CA LYS A 42 -8.01 6.22 -40.56
C LYS A 42 -7.56 4.80 -40.85
N TYR A 43 -7.95 3.90 -39.97
CA TYR A 43 -7.71 2.45 -40.06
C TYR A 43 -6.24 2.03 -40.26
N ARG A 44 -5.31 2.85 -39.79
CA ARG A 44 -3.88 2.61 -39.90
C ARG A 44 -3.35 1.95 -38.63
N LEU A 45 -2.55 0.90 -38.79
CA LEU A 45 -1.85 0.21 -37.71
C LEU A 45 -0.37 0.05 -38.03
N ALA A 46 0.46 0.01 -37.00
CA ALA A 46 1.82 -0.49 -37.09
C ALA A 46 1.83 -1.93 -36.58
N ILE A 47 2.49 -2.83 -37.31
CA ILE A 47 2.74 -4.21 -36.91
C ILE A 47 4.25 -4.47 -36.88
N ALA A 48 4.70 -5.32 -35.97
CA ALA A 48 6.10 -5.66 -35.81
C ALA A 48 6.31 -7.17 -35.78
N SER A 49 7.42 -7.63 -36.39
CA SER A 49 7.71 -9.05 -36.55
C SER A 49 8.37 -9.68 -35.32
N LEU A 50 8.16 -10.98 -35.15
CA LEU A 50 9.05 -11.87 -34.41
C LEU A 50 9.73 -12.83 -35.38
N LEU A 51 10.99 -12.53 -35.72
CA LEU A 51 11.87 -13.35 -36.54
C LEU A 51 13.04 -13.86 -35.71
N GLU A 52 13.33 -15.16 -35.80
CA GLU A 52 14.49 -15.78 -35.15
C GLU A 52 15.83 -15.29 -35.74
N GLN A 53 15.82 -14.88 -37.01
CA GLN A 53 16.98 -14.36 -37.72
C GLN A 53 16.90 -12.84 -37.85
N TYR A 54 18.04 -12.16 -37.74
CA TYR A 54 18.15 -10.71 -37.90
C TYR A 54 18.21 -10.30 -39.39
N PRO A 55 17.65 -9.13 -39.77
CA PRO A 55 16.93 -8.16 -38.94
C PRO A 55 15.42 -8.46 -38.81
N ASN A 56 14.77 -7.89 -37.78
CA ASN A 56 13.31 -7.85 -37.66
C ASN A 56 12.73 -6.72 -38.52
N ARG A 57 11.40 -6.63 -38.62
CA ARG A 57 10.71 -5.65 -39.47
C ARG A 57 9.55 -4.99 -38.74
N VAL A 58 9.33 -3.71 -39.05
CA VAL A 58 8.11 -2.98 -38.68
C VAL A 58 7.45 -2.52 -39.98
N GLU A 59 6.13 -2.65 -40.03
CA GLU A 59 5.33 -2.36 -41.22
C GLU A 59 4.06 -1.62 -40.82
N ILE A 60 3.74 -0.56 -41.56
CA ILE A 60 2.51 0.19 -41.36
C ILE A 60 1.51 -0.27 -42.41
N VAL A 61 0.37 -0.74 -41.92
CA VAL A 61 -0.74 -1.25 -42.73
C VAL A 61 -1.95 -0.36 -42.57
N GLN A 62 -2.77 -0.26 -43.61
CA GLN A 62 -3.96 0.59 -43.59
C GLN A 62 -5.10 -0.08 -44.34
N LEU A 63 -6.30 -0.09 -43.74
CA LEU A 63 -7.52 -0.49 -44.44
C LEU A 63 -7.88 0.59 -45.46
N ASP A 64 -8.01 0.20 -46.72
CA ASP A 64 -8.63 1.02 -47.75
C ASP A 64 -10.15 0.81 -47.69
N ASP A 65 -10.87 1.85 -47.25
CA ASP A 65 -12.34 1.86 -47.13
C ASP A 65 -13.05 1.52 -48.45
N SER A 66 -12.41 1.77 -49.59
CA SER A 66 -12.99 1.55 -50.92
C SER A 66 -12.85 0.10 -51.38
N SER A 67 -11.72 -0.55 -51.11
CA SER A 67 -11.48 -1.94 -51.49
C SER A 67 -11.86 -2.94 -50.39
N GLY A 68 -11.96 -2.49 -49.13
CA GLY A 68 -12.15 -3.37 -47.98
C GLY A 68 -10.94 -4.30 -47.73
N GLU A 69 -9.77 -3.94 -48.24
CA GLU A 69 -8.54 -4.70 -48.05
C GLU A 69 -7.57 -3.89 -47.20
N ILE A 70 -6.88 -4.57 -46.29
CA ILE A 70 -5.77 -3.98 -45.55
C ILE A 70 -4.54 -4.07 -46.45
N ARG A 71 -4.02 -2.92 -46.84
CA ARG A 71 -2.82 -2.81 -47.68
C ARG A 71 -1.64 -2.42 -46.82
N SER A 72 -0.47 -2.96 -47.16
CA SER A 72 0.79 -2.43 -46.67
C SER A 72 1.45 -1.57 -47.73
N ASP A 73 2.07 -0.47 -47.31
CA ASP A 73 2.90 0.34 -48.17
C ASP A 73 4.37 -0.12 -48.01
N PRO A 74 5.03 -0.62 -49.07
CA PRO A 74 6.43 -1.02 -49.01
C PRO A 74 7.36 0.09 -48.51
N ASN A 75 7.01 1.36 -48.75
CA ASN A 75 7.77 2.49 -48.25
C ASN A 75 7.60 2.64 -46.73
N LEU A 76 6.42 2.35 -46.18
CA LEU A 76 6.17 2.42 -44.74
C LEU A 76 6.59 1.15 -43.99
N SER A 77 7.58 0.44 -44.53
CA SER A 77 8.17 -0.70 -43.88
C SER A 77 9.69 -0.62 -43.83
N PHE A 78 10.23 -0.90 -42.65
CA PHE A 78 11.63 -0.67 -42.33
C PHE A 78 12.18 -1.77 -41.42
N GLU A 79 13.50 -1.94 -41.47
CA GLU A 79 14.21 -2.93 -40.65
C GLU A 79 14.35 -2.46 -39.21
N HIS A 80 14.26 -3.40 -38.28
CA HIS A 80 14.45 -3.20 -36.86
C HIS A 80 15.50 -4.19 -36.33
N PRO A 81 16.49 -3.75 -35.53
CA PRO A 81 17.59 -4.62 -35.10
C PRO A 81 17.15 -5.83 -34.28
N TYR A 82 16.06 -5.73 -33.52
CA TYR A 82 15.55 -6.79 -32.65
C TYR A 82 14.02 -6.89 -32.74
N PRO A 83 13.37 -7.99 -32.30
CA PRO A 83 11.92 -8.07 -32.24
C PRO A 83 11.34 -6.95 -31.34
N PRO A 84 10.48 -6.05 -31.86
CA PRO A 84 9.91 -4.99 -31.04
C PRO A 84 8.85 -5.52 -30.07
N THR A 85 9.05 -5.37 -28.76
CA THR A 85 8.10 -5.86 -27.74
C THR A 85 6.79 -5.08 -27.71
N LYS A 86 6.81 -3.81 -28.14
CA LYS A 86 5.65 -2.94 -28.24
C LYS A 86 5.87 -1.89 -29.32
N THR A 87 4.79 -1.42 -29.92
CA THR A 87 4.77 -0.29 -30.86
C THR A 87 3.66 0.65 -30.44
N ILE A 88 3.86 1.97 -30.48
CA ILE A 88 2.84 2.97 -30.12
C ILE A 88 3.07 4.23 -30.96
N PHE A 89 2.00 4.72 -31.61
CA PHE A 89 2.03 6.03 -32.27
C PHE A 89 1.91 7.16 -31.25
N ILE A 90 2.49 8.33 -31.55
CA ILE A 90 2.29 9.51 -30.72
C ILE A 90 0.79 9.77 -30.47
N PRO A 91 0.36 10.02 -29.21
CA PRO A 91 -1.04 10.25 -28.87
C PRO A 91 -1.50 11.65 -29.29
N ASP A 92 -1.50 11.94 -30.59
CA ASP A 92 -1.92 13.22 -31.17
C ASP A 92 -3.04 13.02 -32.20
N LYS A 93 -4.28 13.23 -31.76
CA LYS A 93 -5.47 13.07 -32.61
C LYS A 93 -5.64 14.21 -33.61
N GLU A 94 -5.21 15.42 -33.26
CA GLU A 94 -5.43 16.65 -34.04
C GLU A 94 -4.28 16.97 -35.00
N CYS A 95 -3.26 16.10 -35.07
CA CYS A 95 -2.14 16.19 -36.02
C CYS A 95 -1.31 17.48 -35.87
N GLN A 96 -1.14 17.96 -34.63
CA GLN A 96 -0.35 19.15 -34.32
C GLN A 96 1.17 18.87 -34.34
N ARG A 97 1.57 17.62 -34.17
CA ARG A 97 2.95 17.16 -34.12
C ARG A 97 3.29 16.32 -35.36
N PRO A 98 4.59 16.17 -35.66
CA PRO A 98 5.05 15.20 -36.66
C PRO A 98 4.49 13.81 -36.35
N ASP A 99 4.25 13.02 -37.39
CA ASP A 99 3.83 11.64 -37.23
C ASP A 99 5.01 10.83 -36.68
N LEU A 100 4.89 10.38 -35.43
CA LEU A 100 5.94 9.63 -34.75
C LEU A 100 5.42 8.25 -34.34
N LEU A 101 6.29 7.25 -34.48
CA LEU A 101 6.08 5.89 -34.02
C LEU A 101 7.21 5.51 -33.08
N ALA A 102 6.89 5.04 -31.88
CA ALA A 102 7.87 4.52 -30.94
C ALA A 102 7.89 2.99 -30.95
N THR A 103 9.07 2.40 -30.80
CA THR A 103 9.28 0.95 -30.71
C THR A 103 10.22 0.60 -29.55
N SER A 104 9.95 -0.49 -28.84
CA SER A 104 10.79 -0.99 -27.74
C SER A 104 11.54 -2.26 -28.11
N SER A 105 12.83 -2.32 -27.73
CA SER A 105 13.67 -3.52 -27.79
C SER A 105 14.83 -3.38 -26.79
N ASP A 106 16.08 -3.52 -27.20
CA ASP A 106 17.28 -3.04 -26.50
C ASP A 106 17.20 -1.57 -26.06
N PHE A 107 16.68 -0.69 -26.92
CA PHE A 107 16.50 0.74 -26.66
C PHE A 107 15.12 1.21 -27.11
N LEU A 108 14.70 2.36 -26.58
CA LEU A 108 13.52 3.05 -27.09
C LEU A 108 13.91 3.83 -28.35
N ARG A 109 13.29 3.49 -29.48
CA ARG A 109 13.48 4.17 -30.76
C ARG A 109 12.24 4.97 -31.11
N VAL A 110 12.45 6.19 -31.57
CA VAL A 110 11.39 7.06 -32.09
C VAL A 110 11.64 7.29 -33.57
N TRP A 111 10.71 6.85 -34.38
CA TRP A 111 10.72 6.95 -35.83
C TRP A 111 9.80 8.08 -36.26
N ARG A 112 10.23 8.86 -37.25
CA ARG A 112 9.42 9.87 -37.90
C ARG A 112 8.88 9.29 -39.20
N ILE A 113 7.57 9.36 -39.37
CA ILE A 113 6.89 8.94 -40.60
C ILE A 113 6.61 10.18 -41.43
N SER A 114 7.02 10.13 -42.69
CA SER A 114 6.82 11.19 -43.68
C SER A 114 5.95 10.66 -44.82
N ASP A 115 5.15 11.52 -45.43
CA ASP A 115 4.36 11.17 -46.63
C ASP A 115 5.21 11.18 -47.92
N ASP A 116 6.50 11.51 -47.82
CA ASP A 116 7.50 11.57 -48.91
C ASP A 116 8.27 10.24 -49.07
N PRO A 117 8.94 9.99 -50.22
CA PRO A 117 9.58 8.71 -50.56
C PRO A 117 10.76 8.24 -49.68
N SER A 118 11.22 9.04 -48.69
CA SER A 118 12.03 8.57 -47.54
C SER A 118 11.14 8.46 -46.30
N SER A 119 10.19 7.55 -46.41
CA SER A 119 8.94 7.49 -45.65
C SER A 119 9.07 7.23 -44.15
N VAL A 120 10.15 6.60 -43.69
CA VAL A 120 10.40 6.39 -42.25
C VAL A 120 11.87 6.63 -41.91
N GLU A 121 12.12 7.58 -41.00
CA GLU A 121 13.46 7.96 -40.56
C GLU A 121 13.60 7.77 -39.04
N LEU A 122 14.74 7.23 -38.59
CA LEU A 122 15.04 7.16 -37.16
C LEU A 122 15.32 8.59 -36.64
N LYS A 123 14.40 9.13 -35.84
CA LYS A 123 14.53 10.47 -35.27
C LYS A 123 15.43 10.45 -34.04
N SER A 124 15.16 9.55 -33.10
CA SER A 124 15.83 9.54 -31.80
C SER A 124 16.05 8.10 -31.33
N LEU A 125 17.26 7.82 -30.84
CA LEU A 125 17.61 6.60 -30.13
C LEU A 125 17.86 6.95 -28.66
N LEU A 126 16.94 6.54 -27.78
CA LEU A 126 16.95 6.92 -26.38
C LEU A 126 17.67 5.85 -25.55
N ASN A 127 18.88 6.19 -25.10
CA ASN A 127 19.72 5.36 -24.23
C ASN A 127 20.08 6.13 -22.95
N GLY A 128 19.82 5.52 -21.79
CA GLY A 128 19.95 6.13 -20.47
C GLY A 128 21.39 6.19 -19.99
N ASN A 129 22.27 5.36 -20.56
CA ASN A 129 23.67 5.29 -20.21
C ASN A 129 24.55 5.45 -21.46
N LYS A 130 24.91 6.70 -21.79
CA LYS A 130 25.78 7.03 -22.93
C LYS A 130 27.20 6.46 -22.82
N ASN A 131 27.60 5.98 -21.64
CA ASN A 131 28.94 5.44 -21.36
C ASN A 131 28.99 3.90 -21.37
N SER A 132 27.84 3.24 -21.47
CA SER A 132 27.73 1.78 -21.54
C SER A 132 27.15 1.38 -22.89
N GLU A 133 27.79 0.42 -23.54
CA GLU A 133 27.22 -0.23 -24.72
C GLU A 133 26.02 -1.14 -24.36
N PHE A 134 25.77 -1.35 -23.06
CA PHE A 134 24.74 -2.24 -22.54
C PHE A 134 23.77 -1.50 -21.61
N CYS A 135 22.47 -1.60 -21.94
CA CYS A 135 21.32 -1.25 -21.09
C CYS A 135 20.44 -2.50 -20.95
N GLY A 136 19.69 -2.63 -19.84
CA GLY A 136 18.70 -3.68 -19.72
C GLY A 136 17.67 -3.58 -20.86
N PRO A 137 17.33 -4.69 -21.56
CA PRO A 137 16.32 -4.67 -22.61
C PRO A 137 14.96 -4.23 -22.07
N LEU A 138 14.25 -3.44 -22.87
CA LEU A 138 12.93 -2.93 -22.55
C LEU A 138 11.88 -4.02 -22.72
N THR A 139 11.11 -4.26 -21.66
CA THR A 139 10.01 -5.22 -21.65
C THR A 139 8.74 -4.64 -22.26
N SER A 140 8.50 -3.35 -22.04
CA SER A 140 7.33 -2.62 -22.54
C SER A 140 7.55 -1.10 -22.41
N PHE A 141 6.59 -0.32 -22.93
CA PHE A 141 6.49 1.11 -22.69
C PHE A 141 5.06 1.61 -22.85
N ASP A 142 4.78 2.82 -22.38
CA ASP A 142 3.52 3.53 -22.66
C ASP A 142 3.78 5.02 -22.92
N TRP A 143 2.98 5.59 -23.80
CA TRP A 143 3.06 7.00 -24.18
C TRP A 143 2.04 7.80 -23.37
N ASN A 144 2.46 8.89 -22.73
CA ASN A 144 1.54 9.68 -21.93
C ASN A 144 0.57 10.48 -22.82
N ASP A 145 -0.72 10.13 -22.78
CA ASP A 145 -1.79 10.82 -23.53
C ASP A 145 -1.97 12.29 -23.11
N ALA A 146 -1.78 12.59 -21.82
CA ALA A 146 -1.96 13.93 -21.27
C ALA A 146 -0.73 14.83 -21.50
N GLU A 147 0.46 14.24 -21.54
CA GLU A 147 1.72 14.91 -21.84
C GLU A 147 2.48 14.18 -22.98
N PRO A 148 2.13 14.37 -24.27
CA PRO A 148 2.70 13.63 -25.39
C PRO A 148 4.22 13.78 -25.60
N LYS A 149 4.89 14.65 -24.86
CA LYS A 149 6.36 14.74 -24.83
C LYS A 149 7.01 13.65 -23.97
N ARG A 150 6.24 12.92 -23.17
CA ARG A 150 6.73 11.91 -22.21
C ARG A 150 6.38 10.48 -22.62
N ILE A 151 7.37 9.60 -22.54
CA ILE A 151 7.21 8.14 -22.61
C ILE A 151 7.77 7.53 -21.32
N GLY A 152 7.06 6.54 -20.78
CA GLY A 152 7.56 5.68 -19.71
C GLY A 152 7.91 4.32 -20.27
N THR A 153 9.11 3.80 -19.96
CA THR A 153 9.57 2.47 -20.37
C THR A 153 9.77 1.58 -19.15
N SER A 154 9.43 0.30 -19.24
CA SER A 154 9.78 -0.74 -18.26
C SER A 154 10.94 -1.59 -18.77
N SER A 155 11.77 -2.05 -17.84
CA SER A 155 12.98 -2.82 -18.14
C SER A 155 13.08 -4.04 -17.23
N ILE A 156 13.82 -5.03 -17.71
CA ILE A 156 14.18 -6.21 -16.93
C ILE A 156 15.04 -5.87 -15.71
N ASP A 157 15.78 -4.76 -15.77
CA ASP A 157 16.69 -4.32 -14.71
C ASP A 157 15.98 -3.75 -13.47
N THR A 158 14.68 -4.05 -13.31
CA THR A 158 13.78 -3.61 -12.23
C THR A 158 13.36 -2.13 -12.29
N THR A 159 13.78 -1.40 -13.33
CA THR A 159 13.53 0.04 -13.43
C THR A 159 12.40 0.43 -14.38
N CYS A 160 11.77 1.56 -14.07
CA CYS A 160 10.97 2.34 -15.02
C CYS A 160 11.70 3.65 -15.34
N THR A 161 11.88 3.94 -16.63
CA THR A 161 12.54 5.17 -17.09
C THR A 161 11.55 6.07 -17.79
N ILE A 162 11.49 7.34 -17.39
CA ILE A 162 10.65 8.37 -17.98
C ILE A 162 11.51 9.27 -18.86
N TRP A 163 11.13 9.36 -20.12
CA TRP A 163 11.84 10.05 -21.17
C TRP A 163 11.13 11.33 -21.55
N ASP A 164 11.89 12.39 -21.77
CA ASP A 164 11.44 13.58 -22.51
C ASP A 164 11.92 13.45 -23.96
N ILE A 165 10.98 13.23 -24.88
CA ILE A 165 11.26 12.98 -26.30
C ILE A 165 11.63 14.27 -27.03
N GLU A 166 11.15 15.42 -26.57
CA GLU A 166 11.48 16.71 -27.19
C GLU A 166 12.91 17.11 -26.85
N ARG A 167 13.38 16.74 -25.65
CA ARG A 167 14.75 16.99 -25.18
C ARG A 167 15.72 15.84 -25.45
N GLU A 168 15.21 14.66 -25.78
CA GLU A 168 15.99 13.42 -25.97
C GLU A 168 16.83 13.05 -24.74
N THR A 169 16.25 13.24 -23.55
CA THR A 169 16.91 13.00 -22.26
C THR A 169 16.03 12.19 -21.31
N VAL A 170 16.67 11.45 -20.41
CA VAL A 170 15.99 10.86 -19.25
C VAL A 170 15.53 11.99 -18.32
N ASP A 171 14.23 12.06 -18.05
CA ASP A 171 13.66 12.98 -17.05
C ASP A 171 13.80 12.41 -15.64
N THR A 172 13.52 11.11 -15.49
CA THR A 172 13.75 10.38 -14.24
C THR A 172 13.85 8.88 -14.51
N GLN A 173 14.62 8.18 -13.69
CA GLN A 173 14.66 6.72 -13.65
C GLN A 173 14.33 6.28 -12.23
N LEU A 174 13.41 5.33 -12.09
CA LEU A 174 12.88 4.87 -10.82
C LEU A 174 13.13 3.37 -10.71
N ILE A 175 13.64 2.92 -9.57
CA ILE A 175 13.61 1.50 -9.22
C ILE A 175 12.15 1.18 -8.90
N ALA A 176 11.47 0.52 -9.83
CA ALA A 176 10.03 0.37 -9.76
C ALA A 176 9.64 -0.83 -8.90
N HIS A 177 10.34 -1.95 -9.08
CA HIS A 177 10.03 -3.22 -8.44
C HIS A 177 11.28 -3.92 -7.91
N ASP A 178 11.10 -5.02 -7.17
CA ASP A 178 12.22 -5.82 -6.63
C ASP A 178 12.66 -6.94 -7.59
N LYS A 179 11.88 -7.16 -8.66
CA LYS A 179 12.15 -8.07 -9.77
C LYS A 179 11.86 -7.38 -11.11
N GLU A 180 11.99 -8.12 -12.21
CA GLU A 180 11.79 -7.64 -13.58
C GLU A 180 10.44 -6.94 -13.74
N VAL A 181 10.41 -5.76 -14.37
CA VAL A 181 9.15 -5.04 -14.65
C VAL A 181 8.65 -5.48 -16.02
N TYR A 182 7.43 -5.98 -16.13
CA TYR A 182 6.91 -6.51 -17.39
C TYR A 182 6.10 -5.50 -18.20
N ASP A 183 5.35 -4.62 -17.54
CA ASP A 183 4.53 -3.63 -18.24
C ASP A 183 4.39 -2.32 -17.45
N ILE A 184 4.02 -1.26 -18.16
CA ILE A 184 3.83 0.09 -17.65
C ILE A 184 2.62 0.73 -18.35
N ALA A 185 1.82 1.50 -17.62
CA ALA A 185 0.66 2.21 -18.17
C ALA A 185 0.46 3.58 -17.50
N TRP A 186 0.21 4.62 -18.29
CA TRP A 186 -0.12 5.97 -17.80
C TRP A 186 -1.58 6.09 -17.38
N GLY A 187 -1.82 6.59 -16.18
CA GLY A 187 -3.17 6.92 -15.67
C GLY A 187 -3.58 8.37 -15.88
N GLY A 188 -2.62 9.27 -16.13
CA GLY A 188 -2.88 10.68 -16.36
C GLY A 188 -1.63 11.55 -16.30
N VAL A 189 -1.80 12.82 -15.93
CA VAL A 189 -0.70 13.78 -15.82
C VAL A 189 0.23 13.36 -14.69
N GLY A 190 1.47 12.98 -15.04
CA GLY A 190 2.50 12.63 -14.07
C GLY A 190 2.18 11.41 -13.20
N VAL A 191 1.21 10.56 -13.54
CA VAL A 191 0.89 9.34 -12.79
C VAL A 191 0.89 8.14 -13.72
N PHE A 192 1.66 7.11 -13.37
CA PHE A 192 1.73 5.85 -14.10
C PHE A 192 1.75 4.67 -13.13
N ALA A 193 1.50 3.47 -13.64
CA ALA A 193 1.61 2.24 -12.90
C ALA A 193 2.47 1.24 -13.65
N SER A 194 3.05 0.30 -12.92
CA SER A 194 3.82 -0.81 -13.48
C SER A 194 3.46 -2.12 -12.79
N VAL A 195 3.77 -3.22 -13.48
CA VAL A 195 3.59 -4.59 -13.01
C VAL A 195 4.87 -5.39 -13.19
N SER A 196 5.09 -6.37 -12.32
CA SER A 196 6.37 -7.07 -12.23
C SER A 196 6.25 -8.56 -11.91
N ALA A 197 7.36 -9.26 -12.15
CA ALA A 197 7.65 -10.59 -11.64
C ALA A 197 7.57 -10.74 -10.11
N ASP A 198 7.61 -9.63 -9.36
CA ASP A 198 7.37 -9.65 -7.91
C ASP A 198 5.90 -9.91 -7.53
N GLY A 199 4.99 -9.92 -8.51
CA GLY A 199 3.58 -10.19 -8.30
C GLY A 199 2.78 -8.96 -7.86
N SER A 200 3.33 -7.74 -7.97
CA SER A 200 2.69 -6.50 -7.54
C SER A 200 2.36 -5.54 -8.68
N VAL A 201 1.31 -4.74 -8.48
CA VAL A 201 0.98 -3.54 -9.26
C VAL A 201 1.33 -2.33 -8.40
N ARG A 202 2.21 -1.45 -8.91
CA ARG A 202 2.64 -0.24 -8.21
C ARG A 202 2.25 1.00 -9.00
N VAL A 203 1.75 2.04 -8.32
CA VAL A 203 1.46 3.37 -8.88
C VAL A 203 2.54 4.35 -8.44
N PHE A 204 2.97 5.19 -9.38
CA PHE A 204 4.02 6.18 -9.23
C PHE A 204 3.46 7.56 -9.57
N ASP A 205 3.75 8.54 -8.73
CA ASP A 205 3.47 9.95 -8.97
C ASP A 205 4.78 10.68 -9.23
N LEU A 206 4.96 11.28 -10.42
CA LEU A 206 6.18 12.00 -10.77
C LEU A 206 6.45 13.24 -9.90
N ARG A 207 5.46 13.69 -9.13
CA ARG A 207 5.63 14.73 -8.10
C ARG A 207 6.31 14.21 -6.85
N ASP A 208 6.18 12.91 -6.58
CA ASP A 208 6.82 12.18 -5.48
C ASP A 208 7.70 11.06 -6.04
N LYS A 209 8.93 11.41 -6.39
CA LYS A 209 9.89 10.48 -7.00
C LYS A 209 10.48 9.48 -6.00
N GLU A 210 10.21 9.64 -4.71
CA GLU A 210 10.79 8.81 -3.65
C GLU A 210 9.89 7.63 -3.27
N HIS A 211 8.59 7.70 -3.57
CA HIS A 211 7.61 6.71 -3.14
C HIS A 211 6.75 6.19 -4.29
N SER A 212 6.54 4.88 -4.31
CA SER A 212 5.52 4.20 -5.11
C SER A 212 4.47 3.60 -4.19
N THR A 213 3.21 3.59 -4.60
CA THR A 213 2.12 2.97 -3.84
C THR A 213 1.82 1.58 -4.43
N ILE A 214 1.91 0.53 -3.62
CA ILE A 214 1.46 -0.81 -4.03
C ILE A 214 -0.08 -0.81 -4.01
N ILE A 215 -0.69 -1.05 -5.17
CA ILE A 215 -2.15 -1.10 -5.34
C ILE A 215 -2.68 -2.52 -5.21
N TYR A 216 -1.92 -3.51 -5.63
CA TYR A 216 -2.33 -4.90 -5.61
C TYR A 216 -1.11 -5.81 -5.55
N GLU A 217 -1.26 -6.93 -4.85
CA GLU A 217 -0.31 -8.05 -4.86
C GLU A 217 -1.11 -9.32 -5.12
N SER A 218 -0.56 -10.22 -5.92
CA SER A 218 -1.14 -11.54 -6.13
C SER A 218 -1.40 -12.23 -4.80
N SER A 219 -2.57 -12.87 -4.66
CA SER A 219 -2.95 -13.64 -3.47
C SER A 219 -2.08 -14.88 -3.29
N GLU A 220 -1.51 -15.40 -4.38
CA GLU A 220 -0.53 -16.47 -4.38
C GLU A 220 0.90 -15.89 -4.35
N PRO A 221 1.74 -16.32 -3.39
CA PRO A 221 3.13 -15.86 -3.31
C PRO A 221 3.92 -16.20 -4.56
N ASP A 222 4.80 -15.28 -4.98
CA ASP A 222 5.71 -15.44 -6.12
C ASP A 222 5.03 -15.65 -7.49
N THR A 223 3.75 -15.30 -7.65
CA THR A 223 3.05 -15.36 -8.95
C THR A 223 3.16 -14.02 -9.70
N PRO A 224 3.87 -13.96 -10.84
CA PRO A 224 4.08 -12.74 -11.62
C PRO A 224 2.82 -12.09 -12.19
N LEU A 225 2.85 -10.76 -12.35
CA LEU A 225 1.86 -9.99 -13.11
C LEU A 225 2.47 -9.45 -14.40
N VAL A 226 1.87 -9.74 -15.55
CA VAL A 226 2.55 -9.62 -16.86
C VAL A 226 2.04 -8.50 -17.77
N ARG A 227 0.81 -8.02 -17.56
CA ARG A 227 0.18 -6.98 -18.39
C ARG A 227 -0.62 -6.02 -17.55
N LEU A 228 -0.63 -4.76 -17.96
CA LEU A 228 -1.34 -3.69 -17.26
C LEU A 228 -2.14 -2.84 -18.26
N GLY A 229 -3.43 -2.70 -18.00
CA GLY A 229 -4.30 -1.76 -18.70
C GLY A 229 -4.87 -0.73 -17.74
N TRP A 230 -4.62 0.56 -17.96
CA TRP A 230 -5.27 1.64 -17.21
C TRP A 230 -6.49 2.15 -17.96
N ASN A 231 -7.64 2.23 -17.29
CA ASN A 231 -8.84 2.81 -17.86
C ASN A 231 -8.69 4.33 -18.06
N LYS A 232 -8.67 4.77 -19.32
CA LYS A 232 -8.47 6.19 -19.68
C LYS A 232 -9.73 7.04 -19.49
N GLN A 233 -10.93 6.43 -19.45
CA GLN A 233 -12.19 7.13 -19.23
C GLN A 233 -12.50 7.30 -17.74
N ASP A 234 -12.14 6.30 -16.94
CA ASP A 234 -12.24 6.36 -15.48
C ASP A 234 -10.92 5.91 -14.84
N PRO A 235 -10.00 6.85 -14.54
CA PRO A 235 -8.68 6.55 -14.01
C PRO A 235 -8.67 5.86 -12.65
N ARG A 236 -9.83 5.68 -12.01
CA ARG A 236 -9.93 4.92 -10.76
C ARG A 236 -9.69 3.43 -10.97
N TYR A 237 -9.94 2.93 -12.18
CA TYR A 237 -9.87 1.50 -12.49
C TYR A 237 -8.66 1.15 -13.35
N MET A 238 -8.07 0.00 -13.04
CA MET A 238 -7.03 -0.63 -13.86
C MET A 238 -7.26 -2.14 -13.88
N ALA A 239 -6.66 -2.82 -14.85
CA ALA A 239 -6.73 -4.27 -14.97
C ALA A 239 -5.34 -4.86 -15.17
N THR A 240 -5.12 -6.04 -14.60
CA THR A 240 -3.86 -6.78 -14.70
C THR A 240 -4.12 -8.26 -14.99
N ILE A 241 -3.17 -8.90 -15.67
CA ILE A 241 -3.15 -10.35 -15.90
C ILE A 241 -2.13 -10.99 -14.96
N ILE A 242 -2.52 -12.12 -14.37
CA ILE A 242 -1.63 -13.02 -13.64
C ILE A 242 -1.02 -14.00 -14.63
N MET A 243 0.29 -14.23 -14.54
CA MET A 243 1.00 -15.16 -15.41
C MET A 243 0.40 -16.57 -15.34
N ASP A 244 0.31 -17.24 -16.49
CA ASP A 244 -0.23 -18.60 -16.65
C ASP A 244 -1.64 -18.79 -16.07
N SER A 245 -2.44 -17.72 -16.02
CA SER A 245 -3.78 -17.72 -15.43
C SER A 245 -4.83 -17.29 -16.44
N ALA A 246 -5.98 -17.97 -16.40
CA ALA A 246 -7.17 -17.55 -17.14
C ALA A 246 -7.88 -16.33 -16.52
N LYS A 247 -7.37 -15.83 -15.39
CA LYS A 247 -8.00 -14.74 -14.65
C LYS A 247 -7.47 -13.38 -15.08
N VAL A 248 -8.38 -12.43 -15.27
CA VAL A 248 -8.06 -11.01 -15.39
C VAL A 248 -8.58 -10.29 -14.16
N VAL A 249 -7.70 -9.57 -13.47
CA VAL A 249 -8.01 -8.89 -12.21
C VAL A 249 -8.27 -7.42 -12.48
N VAL A 250 -9.43 -6.90 -12.07
CA VAL A 250 -9.78 -5.48 -12.14
C VAL A 250 -9.64 -4.86 -10.75
N LEU A 251 -8.97 -3.72 -10.67
CA LEU A 251 -8.54 -3.05 -9.45
C LEU A 251 -9.13 -1.64 -9.38
N ASP A 252 -9.40 -1.15 -8.16
CA ASP A 252 -9.73 0.26 -7.88
C ASP A 252 -8.62 0.87 -7.03
N ILE A 253 -7.98 1.93 -7.54
CA ILE A 253 -6.86 2.59 -6.87
C ILE A 253 -7.21 3.14 -5.48
N ARG A 254 -8.49 3.36 -5.18
CA ARG A 254 -8.96 3.90 -3.90
C ARG A 254 -9.07 2.82 -2.82
N PHE A 255 -9.16 1.56 -3.23
CA PHE A 255 -9.27 0.40 -2.37
C PHE A 255 -8.12 -0.56 -2.68
N PRO A 256 -6.87 -0.18 -2.32
CA PRO A 256 -5.72 -1.01 -2.59
C PRO A 256 -5.87 -2.38 -1.91
N THR A 257 -5.16 -3.38 -2.42
CA THR A 257 -5.10 -4.79 -2.00
C THR A 257 -6.32 -5.67 -2.31
N LEU A 258 -7.48 -5.09 -2.66
CA LEU A 258 -8.68 -5.86 -2.95
C LEU A 258 -9.08 -5.72 -4.42
N PRO A 259 -9.21 -6.84 -5.17
CA PRO A 259 -9.75 -6.78 -6.52
C PRO A 259 -11.23 -6.42 -6.48
N VAL A 260 -11.64 -5.54 -7.40
CA VAL A 260 -13.04 -5.17 -7.58
C VAL A 260 -13.82 -6.33 -8.17
N VAL A 261 -13.22 -6.99 -9.16
CA VAL A 261 -13.73 -8.19 -9.81
C VAL A 261 -12.59 -9.00 -10.41
N GLU A 262 -12.74 -10.32 -10.37
CA GLU A 262 -11.93 -11.25 -11.17
C GLU A 262 -12.78 -11.77 -12.35
N LEU A 263 -12.31 -11.57 -13.57
CA LEU A 263 -12.94 -12.06 -14.80
C LEU A 263 -12.39 -13.47 -15.09
N GLN A 264 -13.26 -14.49 -15.08
CA GLN A 264 -12.85 -15.91 -15.05
C GLN A 264 -13.51 -16.77 -16.15
N ARG A 265 -13.73 -16.22 -17.35
CA ARG A 265 -14.35 -16.95 -18.48
C ARG A 265 -13.38 -17.39 -19.58
N HIS A 266 -12.12 -17.00 -19.52
CA HIS A 266 -11.11 -17.60 -20.38
C HIS A 266 -10.90 -19.08 -20.00
N GLN A 267 -10.62 -19.93 -20.99
CA GLN A 267 -10.37 -21.36 -20.80
C GLN A 267 -8.87 -21.69 -20.71
N ALA A 268 -8.01 -20.74 -21.04
CA ALA A 268 -6.56 -20.82 -20.97
C ALA A 268 -5.99 -19.46 -20.53
N SER A 269 -4.67 -19.30 -20.54
CA SER A 269 -4.02 -18.08 -20.03
C SER A 269 -4.49 -16.83 -20.79
N ALA A 270 -4.76 -15.75 -20.07
CA ALA A 270 -5.03 -14.46 -20.68
C ALA A 270 -3.70 -13.79 -21.09
N ASN A 271 -3.66 -13.16 -22.26
CA ASN A 271 -2.44 -12.58 -22.84
C ASN A 271 -2.51 -11.06 -23.02
N ALA A 272 -3.70 -10.52 -23.27
CA ALA A 272 -3.86 -9.11 -23.62
C ALA A 272 -5.13 -8.49 -23.02
N ILE A 273 -5.05 -7.19 -22.72
CA ILE A 273 -6.14 -6.37 -22.18
C ILE A 273 -6.20 -5.05 -22.94
N ALA A 274 -7.40 -4.60 -23.31
CA ALA A 274 -7.64 -3.28 -23.85
C ALA A 274 -8.95 -2.67 -23.29
N TRP A 275 -8.84 -1.51 -22.64
CA TRP A 275 -10.01 -0.75 -22.18
C TRP A 275 -10.71 -0.06 -23.35
N ALA A 276 -12.04 0.02 -23.30
CA ALA A 276 -12.80 0.72 -24.33
C ALA A 276 -12.57 2.25 -24.25
N PRO A 277 -12.25 2.90 -25.37
CA PRO A 277 -11.96 4.34 -25.35
C PRO A 277 -13.21 5.21 -25.27
N HIS A 278 -14.41 4.66 -25.45
CA HIS A 278 -15.69 5.37 -25.42
C HIS A 278 -16.55 5.06 -24.18
N SER A 279 -16.12 4.13 -23.33
CA SER A 279 -16.88 3.69 -22.15
C SER A 279 -15.95 3.48 -20.97
N SER A 280 -16.39 3.89 -19.79
CA SER A 280 -15.68 3.66 -18.53
C SER A 280 -15.87 2.26 -17.96
N CYS A 281 -16.83 1.47 -18.48
CA CYS A 281 -17.16 0.15 -17.93
C CYS A 281 -16.91 -1.01 -18.90
N HIS A 282 -16.45 -0.76 -20.13
CA HIS A 282 -16.14 -1.84 -21.07
C HIS A 282 -14.65 -2.12 -21.14
N ILE A 283 -14.32 -3.40 -21.13
CA ILE A 283 -12.96 -3.91 -21.29
C ILE A 283 -12.99 -5.10 -22.23
N CYS A 284 -11.95 -5.27 -23.05
CA CYS A 284 -11.74 -6.45 -23.86
C CYS A 284 -10.49 -7.18 -23.37
N THR A 285 -10.57 -8.51 -23.30
CA THR A 285 -9.47 -9.40 -22.91
C THR A 285 -9.31 -10.49 -23.95
N ALA A 286 -8.10 -11.00 -24.13
CA ALA A 286 -7.83 -12.08 -25.07
C ALA A 286 -6.76 -13.03 -24.53
N GLY A 287 -6.75 -14.28 -24.97
CA GLY A 287 -5.84 -15.31 -24.45
C GLY A 287 -5.58 -16.50 -25.37
N ASP A 288 -4.94 -17.52 -24.79
CA ASP A 288 -4.53 -18.78 -25.45
C ASP A 288 -5.72 -19.66 -25.86
N ASP A 289 -6.90 -19.38 -25.32
CA ASP A 289 -8.14 -20.05 -25.72
C ASP A 289 -8.64 -19.62 -27.11
N SER A 290 -7.85 -18.80 -27.81
CA SER A 290 -8.20 -18.19 -29.10
C SER A 290 -9.45 -17.30 -29.00
N GLN A 291 -9.83 -16.85 -27.79
CA GLN A 291 -11.01 -16.01 -27.58
C GLN A 291 -10.61 -14.57 -27.26
N ALA A 292 -11.35 -13.63 -27.85
CA ALA A 292 -11.42 -12.25 -27.39
C ALA A 292 -12.79 -12.01 -26.75
N LEU A 293 -12.80 -11.70 -25.46
CA LEU A 293 -13.99 -11.51 -24.64
C LEU A 293 -14.19 -10.02 -24.36
N ILE A 294 -15.40 -9.51 -24.49
CA ILE A 294 -15.77 -8.15 -24.12
C ILE A 294 -16.67 -8.21 -22.89
N TRP A 295 -16.35 -7.41 -21.89
CA TRP A 295 -17.01 -7.41 -20.59
C TRP A 295 -17.69 -6.07 -20.34
N ASP A 296 -18.85 -6.11 -19.69
CA ASP A 296 -19.51 -4.93 -19.13
C ASP A 296 -19.41 -4.93 -17.60
N LEU A 297 -18.69 -3.95 -17.08
CA LEU A 297 -18.44 -3.75 -15.66
C LEU A 297 -19.44 -2.78 -15.02
N SER A 298 -20.53 -2.40 -15.71
CA SER A 298 -21.58 -1.52 -15.18
C SER A 298 -22.26 -2.07 -13.93
N SER A 299 -22.28 -3.40 -13.79
CA SER A 299 -22.91 -4.12 -12.68
C SER A 299 -21.98 -4.38 -11.49
N MET A 300 -20.76 -3.82 -11.48
CA MET A 300 -19.81 -3.96 -10.37
C MET A 300 -20.43 -3.45 -9.05
N GLY A 301 -20.62 -4.35 -8.08
CA GLY A 301 -21.18 -4.05 -6.75
C GLY A 301 -22.49 -4.79 -6.38
N GLN A 302 -23.08 -5.55 -7.31
CA GLN A 302 -24.14 -6.51 -6.98
C GLN A 302 -23.55 -7.93 -6.89
N PRO A 303 -23.94 -8.76 -5.90
CA PRO A 303 -23.51 -10.14 -5.83
C PRO A 303 -24.13 -10.93 -6.99
N VAL A 304 -23.36 -11.10 -8.07
CA VAL A 304 -23.73 -11.97 -9.19
C VAL A 304 -23.30 -13.38 -8.84
N GLU A 305 -24.25 -14.25 -8.48
CA GLU A 305 -23.99 -15.69 -8.36
C GLU A 305 -23.42 -16.22 -9.68
N GLY A 306 -22.19 -16.74 -9.65
CA GLY A 306 -21.54 -17.37 -10.82
C GLY A 306 -20.49 -16.52 -11.56
N GLY A 307 -20.20 -15.30 -11.09
CA GLY A 307 -19.22 -14.39 -11.73
C GLY A 307 -19.80 -13.57 -12.88
N LEU A 308 -19.03 -12.61 -13.39
CA LEU A 308 -19.43 -11.77 -14.54
C LEU A 308 -19.27 -12.56 -15.85
N ASP A 309 -20.28 -12.48 -16.72
CA ASP A 309 -20.25 -13.07 -18.07
C ASP A 309 -19.89 -12.03 -19.12
N PRO A 310 -19.12 -12.38 -20.16
CA PRO A 310 -18.82 -11.48 -21.26
C PRO A 310 -20.08 -11.19 -22.10
N ILE A 311 -20.21 -9.93 -22.54
CA ILE A 311 -21.30 -9.49 -23.42
C ILE A 311 -21.09 -9.93 -24.87
N LEU A 312 -19.84 -10.17 -25.26
CA LEU A 312 -19.46 -10.64 -26.59
C LEU A 312 -18.24 -11.54 -26.48
N ALA A 313 -18.20 -12.60 -27.27
CA ALA A 313 -17.03 -13.46 -27.44
C ALA A 313 -16.75 -13.60 -28.94
N TYR A 314 -15.49 -13.40 -29.32
CA TYR A 314 -14.99 -13.64 -30.66
C TYR A 314 -13.96 -14.76 -30.61
N THR A 315 -14.02 -15.70 -31.56
CA THR A 315 -13.06 -16.81 -31.65
C THR A 315 -12.16 -16.63 -32.87
N ALA A 316 -10.86 -16.48 -32.63
CA ALA A 316 -9.82 -16.42 -33.65
C ALA A 316 -9.39 -17.83 -34.11
N GLY A 317 -8.54 -17.87 -35.14
CA GLY A 317 -8.02 -19.14 -35.68
C GLY A 317 -6.84 -19.73 -34.90
N ALA A 318 -6.29 -18.99 -33.93
CA ALA A 318 -5.20 -19.39 -33.06
C ALA A 318 -5.17 -18.50 -31.80
N GLU A 319 -4.24 -18.78 -30.89
CA GLU A 319 -3.95 -18.03 -29.67
C GLU A 319 -3.79 -16.53 -29.97
N ILE A 320 -4.51 -15.68 -29.23
CA ILE A 320 -4.49 -14.24 -29.45
C ILE A 320 -3.39 -13.64 -28.58
N GLU A 321 -2.36 -13.11 -29.23
CA GLU A 321 -1.14 -12.58 -28.60
C GLU A 321 -1.26 -11.09 -28.29
N GLN A 322 -1.94 -10.34 -29.17
CA GLN A 322 -2.08 -8.89 -29.05
C GLN A 322 -3.53 -8.47 -29.28
N LEU A 323 -3.96 -7.48 -28.52
CA LEU A 323 -5.30 -6.90 -28.56
C LEU A 323 -5.19 -5.38 -28.39
N GLN A 324 -5.81 -4.59 -29.27
CA GLN A 324 -5.82 -3.13 -29.17
C GLN A 324 -7.16 -2.54 -29.60
N TRP A 325 -7.73 -1.67 -28.77
CA TRP A 325 -8.97 -0.93 -29.08
C TRP A 325 -8.63 0.42 -29.74
N SER A 326 -9.24 0.72 -30.89
CA SER A 326 -8.96 1.97 -31.59
C SER A 326 -9.56 3.19 -30.86
N SER A 327 -8.70 4.12 -30.44
CA SER A 327 -9.12 5.37 -29.79
C SER A 327 -9.60 6.47 -30.74
N SER A 328 -9.28 6.35 -32.04
CA SER A 328 -9.78 7.19 -33.12
C SER A 328 -11.09 6.65 -33.69
N GLN A 329 -11.31 5.33 -33.61
CA GLN A 329 -12.48 4.64 -34.13
C GLN A 329 -13.02 3.65 -33.08
N PRO A 330 -13.76 4.15 -32.07
CA PRO A 330 -14.12 3.36 -30.88
C PRO A 330 -14.98 2.12 -31.13
N ASP A 331 -15.49 1.95 -32.33
CA ASP A 331 -16.25 0.79 -32.77
C ASP A 331 -15.36 -0.40 -33.17
N TRP A 332 -14.05 -0.22 -33.23
CA TRP A 332 -13.12 -1.20 -33.81
C TRP A 332 -12.07 -1.69 -32.81
N VAL A 333 -11.88 -3.00 -32.82
CA VAL A 333 -10.84 -3.71 -32.06
C VAL A 333 -9.94 -4.43 -33.05
N ALA A 334 -8.63 -4.38 -32.83
CA ALA A 334 -7.66 -5.18 -33.54
C ALA A 334 -7.20 -6.35 -32.67
N ILE A 335 -7.05 -7.52 -33.27
CA ILE A 335 -6.41 -8.69 -32.68
C ILE A 335 -5.29 -9.18 -33.63
N ALA A 336 -4.19 -9.66 -33.06
CA ALA A 336 -3.18 -10.38 -33.83
C ALA A 336 -2.95 -11.76 -33.24
N PHE A 337 -2.83 -12.74 -34.12
CA PHE A 337 -2.57 -14.14 -33.79
C PHE A 337 -1.76 -14.76 -34.94
N SER A 338 -0.68 -15.45 -34.60
CA SER A 338 0.23 -16.03 -35.59
C SER A 338 0.70 -14.97 -36.62
N THR A 339 0.44 -15.19 -37.92
CA THR A 339 0.78 -14.26 -39.02
C THR A 339 -0.36 -13.31 -39.38
N LYS A 340 -1.50 -13.36 -38.68
CA LYS A 340 -2.72 -12.66 -39.08
C LYS A 340 -3.03 -11.49 -38.15
N LEU A 341 -3.38 -10.37 -38.77
CA LEU A 341 -4.01 -9.22 -38.12
C LEU A 341 -5.49 -9.20 -38.53
N GLN A 342 -6.38 -9.10 -37.56
CA GLN A 342 -7.80 -8.88 -37.83
C GLN A 342 -8.29 -7.63 -37.13
N ILE A 343 -9.10 -6.84 -37.84
CA ILE A 343 -9.84 -5.72 -37.28
C ILE A 343 -11.33 -6.05 -37.31
N LEU A 344 -11.94 -5.96 -36.13
CA LEU A 344 -13.28 -6.42 -35.81
C LEU A 344 -14.14 -5.22 -35.44
N ARG A 345 -15.34 -5.13 -35.98
CA ARG A 345 -16.33 -4.14 -35.56
C ARG A 345 -17.16 -4.66 -34.39
N VAL A 346 -17.31 -3.87 -33.34
CA VAL A 346 -17.96 -4.25 -32.07
C VAL A 346 -19.38 -3.68 -31.93
N CYS A 347 -19.92 -2.96 -32.93
CA CYS A 347 -21.23 -2.31 -32.84
C CYS A 347 -22.45 -3.27 -32.85
N LYS A 348 -23.10 -3.43 -31.69
CA LYS A 348 -24.59 -3.42 -31.58
C LYS A 348 -25.17 -3.39 -30.15
N VAL A 349 -24.38 -3.63 -29.10
CA VAL A 349 -24.92 -3.75 -27.73
C VAL A 349 -24.71 -2.49 -26.86
N LEU A 350 -23.80 -1.58 -27.25
CA LEU A 350 -23.34 -0.50 -26.37
C LEU A 350 -24.10 0.83 -26.48
N SER A 351 -25.20 0.88 -27.24
CA SER A 351 -25.99 2.11 -27.47
C SER A 351 -27.49 1.90 -27.25
N SER A 352 -27.92 1.65 -26.01
CA SER A 352 -29.29 1.99 -25.57
C SER A 352 -29.43 1.96 -24.03
N PRO A 353 -29.94 3.01 -23.37
CA PRO A 353 -30.47 2.91 -22.02
C PRO A 353 -31.94 2.47 -22.10
N TYR A 354 -32.33 1.49 -21.26
CA TYR A 354 -33.69 1.01 -20.95
C TYR A 354 -34.16 -0.37 -21.49
N PHE A 355 -34.53 -1.22 -20.51
CA PHE A 355 -35.51 -2.32 -20.40
C PHE A 355 -34.98 -3.72 -19.97
N PRO A 356 -35.79 -4.48 -19.17
CA PRO A 356 -35.35 -5.41 -18.13
C PRO A 356 -35.43 -6.90 -18.53
N GLN A 357 -34.87 -7.73 -17.66
CA GLN A 357 -34.87 -9.20 -17.65
C GLN A 357 -36.24 -9.86 -17.93
N VAL A 358 -36.27 -10.88 -18.79
CA VAL A 358 -36.95 -12.19 -18.56
C VAL A 358 -36.19 -13.31 -19.29
N ARG A 359 -36.16 -14.48 -18.64
CA ARG A 359 -35.55 -15.79 -18.98
C ARG A 359 -36.15 -16.50 -20.21
N ASP A 360 -35.33 -17.43 -20.72
CA ASP A 360 -35.60 -18.72 -21.41
C ASP A 360 -36.60 -18.76 -22.58
N GLU A 361 -36.14 -19.15 -23.77
CA GLU A 361 -36.40 -20.48 -24.37
C GLU A 361 -35.80 -20.63 -25.79
N LYS A 362 -35.76 -21.88 -26.25
CA LYS A 362 -35.05 -22.50 -27.37
C LYS A 362 -35.52 -22.13 -28.79
N GLU A 363 -34.61 -22.40 -29.73
CA GLU A 363 -34.78 -22.83 -31.13
C GLU A 363 -35.40 -21.89 -32.20
N GLY A 364 -34.73 -21.86 -33.37
CA GLY A 364 -35.41 -22.10 -34.66
C GLY A 364 -35.77 -20.91 -35.57
N LEU A 365 -35.03 -20.82 -36.69
CA LEU A 365 -35.42 -20.42 -38.06
C LEU A 365 -36.59 -19.43 -38.35
N PHE A 366 -36.21 -18.40 -39.14
CA PHE A 366 -36.90 -17.80 -40.31
C PHE A 366 -38.28 -17.09 -40.22
N LEU A 367 -38.23 -15.83 -40.70
CA LEU A 367 -39.16 -15.11 -41.59
C LEU A 367 -40.36 -14.30 -41.07
N SER A 368 -40.31 -13.04 -41.51
CA SER A 368 -41.38 -12.13 -41.94
C SER A 368 -42.11 -11.31 -40.86
N ALA A 369 -42.01 -9.99 -41.04
CA ALA A 369 -42.83 -8.98 -40.37
C ALA A 369 -43.93 -8.53 -41.34
N SER A 370 -45.13 -8.27 -40.82
CA SER A 370 -46.07 -7.34 -41.44
C SER A 370 -47.08 -6.77 -40.43
N SER A 371 -47.34 -5.46 -40.62
CA SER A 371 -48.48 -4.62 -40.16
C SER A 371 -48.61 -4.30 -38.65
N LEU A 372 -48.44 -3.03 -38.23
CA LEU A 372 -49.44 -1.90 -38.21
C LEU A 372 -50.67 -2.30 -37.36
N GLU A 373 -51.13 -1.60 -36.32
CA GLU A 373 -51.36 -0.15 -36.19
C GLU A 373 -51.75 0.24 -34.74
N SER A 374 -51.29 1.42 -34.32
CA SER A 374 -51.90 2.44 -33.43
C SER A 374 -52.90 2.10 -32.31
N LEU A 375 -52.68 2.65 -31.10
CA LEU A 375 -53.48 3.77 -30.54
C LEU A 375 -52.99 4.26 -29.14
N ARG A 376 -53.39 5.49 -28.82
CA ARG A 376 -52.84 6.48 -27.88
C ARG A 376 -53.26 6.36 -26.39
N TYR A 377 -52.55 7.15 -25.56
CA TYR A 377 -52.90 7.90 -24.31
C TYR A 377 -52.10 7.45 -23.06
N GLN A 378 -51.05 8.18 -22.65
CA GLN A 378 -50.96 9.37 -21.76
C GLN A 378 -51.03 9.06 -20.24
N PRO A 379 -50.27 9.80 -19.39
CA PRO A 379 -49.68 9.30 -18.16
C PRO A 379 -50.40 9.77 -16.88
N ILE A 380 -50.23 9.04 -15.77
CA ILE A 380 -50.64 9.50 -14.42
C ILE A 380 -49.44 9.50 -13.47
N SER A 381 -49.39 10.59 -12.72
CA SER A 381 -48.39 11.08 -11.81
C SER A 381 -48.45 10.50 -10.38
N TYR A 382 -47.27 10.40 -9.78
CA TYR A 382 -46.87 10.76 -8.41
C TYR A 382 -47.54 10.16 -7.15
N ARG A 383 -46.62 9.88 -6.21
CA ARG A 383 -46.60 10.20 -4.76
C ARG A 383 -46.90 9.07 -3.75
N HIS A 384 -45.80 8.75 -3.06
CA HIS A 384 -45.58 8.87 -1.61
C HIS A 384 -46.11 7.81 -0.62
N GLN A 385 -45.19 7.58 0.33
CA GLN A 385 -45.37 7.40 1.78
C GLN A 385 -45.41 5.98 2.37
N ARG A 386 -44.41 5.77 3.26
CA ARG A 386 -44.51 5.34 4.69
C ARG A 386 -45.12 3.93 4.91
N THR A 387 -44.65 3.05 5.79
CA THR A 387 -43.94 3.15 7.07
C THR A 387 -43.79 1.72 7.66
N LEU A 388 -42.84 1.56 8.59
CA LEU A 388 -42.85 0.68 9.79
C LEU A 388 -42.61 -0.85 9.67
N ASN A 389 -41.49 -1.25 10.31
CA ASN A 389 -41.14 -2.47 11.05
C ASN A 389 -42.30 -3.17 11.81
N PRO A 390 -42.07 -4.29 12.54
CA PRO A 390 -41.33 -5.54 12.25
C PRO A 390 -42.16 -6.79 12.63
N SER A 391 -41.75 -8.01 12.24
CA SER A 391 -42.29 -9.23 12.89
C SER A 391 -41.32 -10.41 12.84
N THR A 392 -40.98 -10.86 14.05
CA THR A 392 -40.40 -12.14 14.45
C THR A 392 -41.11 -13.35 13.84
N GLN A 393 -40.36 -14.36 13.41
CA GLN A 393 -40.72 -15.77 13.59
C GLN A 393 -39.46 -16.64 13.70
N SER A 394 -39.35 -17.30 14.84
CA SER A 394 -38.47 -18.42 15.13
C SER A 394 -39.10 -19.73 14.65
N SER A 395 -38.33 -20.62 14.03
CA SER A 395 -38.59 -22.06 14.09
C SER A 395 -37.31 -22.85 13.88
N SER A 396 -37.12 -23.80 14.78
CA SER A 396 -35.91 -24.56 15.07
C SER A 396 -35.87 -25.91 14.33
N ILE A 397 -34.67 -26.50 14.31
CA ILE A 397 -34.34 -27.93 14.26
C ILE A 397 -34.21 -28.59 12.88
N GLY A 398 -33.02 -29.16 12.64
CA GLY A 398 -32.76 -30.14 11.59
C GLY A 398 -31.27 -30.51 11.44
N ILE A 399 -30.62 -30.98 12.52
CA ILE A 399 -29.33 -31.66 12.42
C ILE A 399 -29.57 -33.04 11.78
N VAL A 400 -28.90 -33.33 10.67
CA VAL A 400 -28.67 -34.71 10.19
C VAL A 400 -27.19 -34.86 9.85
N CYS A 401 -26.47 -35.52 10.74
CA CYS A 401 -25.20 -36.17 10.46
C CYS A 401 -25.41 -37.35 9.51
N PHE A 402 -24.52 -37.51 8.52
CA PHE A 402 -24.19 -38.83 8.00
C PHE A 402 -22.67 -39.05 8.09
N SER A 403 -22.32 -39.93 9.03
CA SER A 403 -21.04 -40.61 9.14
C SER A 403 -20.97 -41.79 8.17
N ARG A 404 -19.85 -41.96 7.46
CA ARG A 404 -19.30 -43.29 7.14
C ARG A 404 -17.78 -43.24 7.13
N SER A 405 -17.19 -44.21 7.82
CA SER A 405 -15.77 -44.45 8.03
C SER A 405 -15.34 -45.79 7.40
N PHE A 406 -14.01 -46.00 7.32
CA PHE A 406 -13.23 -47.25 7.12
C PHE A 406 -12.98 -47.69 5.65
N SER A 407 -11.78 -48.08 5.16
CA SER A 407 -10.47 -48.47 5.75
C SER A 407 -9.30 -48.46 4.73
N PHE A 408 -8.07 -48.19 5.24
CA PHE A 408 -6.71 -48.72 4.99
C PHE A 408 -6.24 -49.38 3.64
N LEU A 409 -5.19 -48.75 3.03
CA LEU A 409 -3.87 -49.23 2.46
C LEU A 409 -3.78 -50.52 1.57
N PRO A 410 -2.78 -50.70 0.64
CA PRO A 410 -1.39 -50.21 0.70
C PRO A 410 -0.68 -49.76 -0.61
N VAL A 411 0.46 -49.09 -0.40
CA VAL A 411 1.75 -49.09 -1.14
C VAL A 411 1.81 -49.78 -2.51
N LEU A 412 2.17 -49.02 -3.55
CA LEU A 412 2.78 -49.55 -4.77
C LEU A 412 3.96 -48.68 -5.22
N ARG A 413 5.13 -49.31 -5.20
CA ARG A 413 6.43 -48.82 -5.67
C ARG A 413 6.55 -49.29 -7.12
N LEU A 414 6.62 -48.38 -8.08
CA LEU A 414 7.00 -48.70 -9.46
C LEU A 414 8.21 -47.87 -9.88
N LYS A 415 9.18 -48.58 -10.45
CA LYS A 415 10.48 -48.11 -10.94
C LYS A 415 10.60 -48.68 -12.36
N VAL A 416 10.64 -47.83 -13.38
CA VAL A 416 11.05 -48.09 -14.78
C VAL A 416 11.47 -46.71 -15.34
N GLU A 417 12.77 -46.42 -15.57
CA GLU A 417 13.53 -46.60 -16.83
C GLU A 417 12.82 -45.97 -18.05
N SER A 418 13.23 -44.78 -18.49
CA SER A 418 14.25 -44.49 -19.53
C SER A 418 13.60 -44.07 -20.85
N GLU A 419 13.95 -42.84 -21.25
CA GLU A 419 14.18 -42.35 -22.62
C GLU A 419 13.05 -42.25 -23.67
N GLN A 420 13.02 -41.03 -24.23
CA GLN A 420 12.63 -40.60 -25.58
C GLN A 420 11.23 -40.00 -25.84
N THR A 421 11.28 -38.69 -26.16
CA THR A 421 10.38 -37.86 -27.03
C THR A 421 8.99 -37.56 -26.47
N VAL A 422 8.53 -36.31 -26.37
CA VAL A 422 8.54 -35.21 -27.35
C VAL A 422 8.61 -33.84 -26.64
N ASP A 423 9.64 -33.05 -26.91
CA ASP A 423 9.68 -31.61 -26.63
C ASP A 423 8.76 -30.87 -27.61
N ARG A 424 7.72 -30.20 -27.10
CA ARG A 424 6.96 -29.13 -27.78
C ARG A 424 5.99 -28.47 -26.78
N LEU A 425 6.42 -27.40 -26.11
CA LEU A 425 5.55 -26.36 -25.56
C LEU A 425 6.25 -25.01 -25.77
N TYR A 426 5.61 -24.16 -26.58
CA TYR A 426 6.07 -22.86 -27.05
C TYR A 426 5.63 -21.75 -26.08
N PHE A 427 6.49 -20.76 -25.84
CA PHE A 427 6.21 -19.50 -25.13
C PHE A 427 6.85 -18.35 -25.95
N PRO A 428 6.12 -17.33 -26.43
CA PRO A 428 6.70 -16.29 -27.29
C PRO A 428 7.50 -15.21 -26.53
N SER A 429 7.27 -15.00 -25.22
CA SER A 429 7.99 -13.98 -24.44
C SER A 429 9.34 -14.45 -23.88
N LEU A 430 9.54 -15.77 -23.71
CA LEU A 430 10.80 -16.34 -23.19
C LEU A 430 11.80 -16.77 -24.29
N TYR A 431 11.40 -16.93 -25.55
CA TYR A 431 12.37 -17.34 -26.59
C TYR A 431 13.40 -16.25 -26.93
N CYS A 432 13.08 -14.98 -26.73
CA CYS A 432 14.07 -13.89 -26.84
C CYS A 432 15.06 -13.84 -25.67
N PHE A 433 14.79 -14.52 -24.56
CA PHE A 433 15.63 -14.46 -23.37
C PHE A 433 16.93 -15.25 -23.48
N ASN A 434 16.95 -16.35 -24.23
CA ASN A 434 18.18 -17.10 -24.50
C ASN A 434 19.02 -16.53 -25.66
N LEU A 435 18.43 -15.68 -26.51
CA LEU A 435 19.15 -15.01 -27.61
C LEU A 435 19.93 -13.76 -27.18
N LEU A 436 19.60 -13.18 -26.02
CA LEU A 436 20.30 -12.02 -25.45
C LEU A 436 21.49 -12.37 -24.54
N LEU A 437 21.72 -13.67 -24.26
CA LEU A 437 22.77 -14.15 -23.34
C LEU A 437 24.00 -14.77 -24.04
N SER A 438 24.10 -14.69 -25.38
CA SER A 438 25.27 -15.18 -26.11
C SER A 438 26.09 -14.02 -26.68
N PRO A 439 27.37 -13.83 -26.29
CA PRO A 439 28.24 -12.88 -26.99
C PRO A 439 28.50 -13.41 -28.41
N PRO A 440 28.65 -12.54 -29.43
CA PRO A 440 29.08 -13.00 -30.74
C PRO A 440 30.50 -13.59 -30.62
N PRO A 441 30.83 -14.66 -31.36
CA PRO A 441 32.19 -15.16 -31.40
C PRO A 441 33.13 -14.08 -31.96
N ALA A 442 34.17 -13.77 -31.18
CA ALA A 442 35.24 -12.87 -31.57
C ALA A 442 36.03 -13.46 -32.76
N ALA A 443 35.57 -13.25 -33.99
CA ALA A 443 36.33 -13.54 -35.22
C ALA A 443 35.66 -12.98 -36.49
N ALA A 444 35.41 -11.67 -36.61
CA ALA A 444 35.16 -11.02 -37.92
C ALA A 444 35.16 -9.48 -37.85
N ALA A 445 36.22 -8.83 -37.38
CA ALA A 445 36.42 -7.39 -37.60
C ALA A 445 37.90 -6.97 -37.46
N ALA A 446 38.79 -7.70 -38.12
CA ALA A 446 40.17 -7.29 -38.35
C ALA A 446 40.37 -6.96 -39.83
N ALA A 447 39.69 -5.92 -40.33
CA ALA A 447 40.01 -5.27 -41.62
C ALA A 447 39.06 -4.09 -41.92
N ALA A 448 39.15 -2.97 -41.17
CA ALA A 448 38.69 -1.64 -41.64
C ALA A 448 38.97 -0.51 -40.63
N ALA A 449 40.21 -0.37 -40.14
CA ALA A 449 40.61 0.85 -39.41
C ALA A 449 42.12 1.09 -39.56
N ALA A 450 42.54 1.29 -40.81
CA ALA A 450 43.87 1.77 -41.14
C ALA A 450 43.77 2.82 -42.25
N ALA A 451 43.16 3.96 -41.96
CA ALA A 451 43.35 5.23 -42.67
C ALA A 451 42.48 6.32 -42.04
N PHE A 452 43.01 7.05 -41.07
CA PHE A 452 43.13 8.52 -41.11
C PHE A 452 43.59 9.03 -39.73
N LEU A 453 44.89 9.28 -39.64
CA LEU A 453 45.52 10.08 -38.61
C LEU A 453 45.90 11.40 -39.30
N ARG A 454 45.37 12.55 -38.85
CA ARG A 454 46.15 13.79 -38.66
C ARG A 454 45.32 15.00 -38.19
N SER A 455 45.95 15.69 -37.23
CA SER A 455 45.77 17.08 -36.77
C SER A 455 44.53 17.33 -35.88
N THR A 456 44.60 17.98 -34.73
CA THR A 456 45.62 18.91 -34.21
C THR A 456 45.50 18.96 -32.68
N MET A 457 46.64 19.05 -31.98
CA MET A 457 46.70 19.41 -30.56
C MET A 457 46.35 20.88 -30.35
N ALA A 458 45.66 21.19 -29.25
CA ALA A 458 45.87 22.42 -28.50
C ALA A 458 45.50 22.22 -27.01
N THR A 459 46.50 22.47 -26.18
CA THR A 459 46.51 22.54 -24.72
C THR A 459 45.85 23.83 -24.23
N ALA A 460 45.09 23.77 -23.13
CA ALA A 460 44.92 24.88 -22.20
C ALA A 460 44.50 24.37 -20.80
N THR A 461 45.33 24.69 -19.80
CA THR A 461 45.10 24.55 -18.36
C THR A 461 44.59 25.87 -17.76
N LEU A 462 44.09 25.81 -16.50
CA LEU A 462 43.70 26.90 -15.56
C LEU A 462 42.23 27.38 -15.72
N SER A 463 41.46 27.71 -14.67
CA SER A 463 41.70 27.94 -13.24
C SER A 463 40.39 27.86 -12.44
N VAL A 464 40.55 27.71 -11.12
CA VAL A 464 39.54 27.85 -10.06
C VAL A 464 39.12 29.31 -9.89
N ALA A 465 37.81 29.56 -9.73
CA ALA A 465 37.31 30.77 -9.06
C ALA A 465 35.92 30.53 -8.41
N LYS A 466 35.86 30.67 -7.08
CA LYS A 466 34.65 31.04 -6.32
C LYS A 466 34.41 32.55 -6.51
N PRO A 467 33.16 33.00 -6.27
CA PRO A 467 33.03 34.05 -5.26
C PRO A 467 31.85 33.85 -4.30
N SER A 468 32.12 34.20 -3.05
CA SER A 468 31.19 34.56 -1.98
C SER A 468 31.00 36.08 -1.95
N LEU A 469 29.79 36.57 -1.63
CA LEU A 469 29.49 37.84 -0.92
C LEU A 469 27.95 37.92 -0.75
N GLN A 470 27.44 37.68 0.45
CA GLN A 470 27.10 38.63 1.53
C GLN A 470 25.78 39.40 1.36
N ALA A 471 24.97 39.20 2.41
CA ALA A 471 23.74 39.82 2.86
C ALA A 471 23.50 41.31 2.56
N ASN A 472 22.22 41.66 2.41
CA ASN A 472 21.65 42.86 3.02
C ASN A 472 20.17 42.64 3.40
N LEU A 473 19.84 43.11 4.61
CA LEU A 473 18.54 43.09 5.29
C LEU A 473 17.84 44.46 5.15
N LYS A 474 16.50 44.42 5.18
CA LYS A 474 15.46 45.46 5.42
C LYS A 474 14.44 45.48 4.28
N GLY A 475 13.12 45.52 4.48
CA GLY A 475 12.31 45.70 5.68
C GLY A 475 10.82 45.52 5.36
N PHE A 476 10.03 45.56 6.43
CA PHE A 476 8.59 45.34 6.57
C PHE A 476 7.65 46.12 5.63
N GLY A 477 6.46 45.54 5.44
CA GLY A 477 5.24 46.23 4.98
C GLY A 477 4.04 45.27 4.97
N GLU A 478 3.38 45.12 6.12
CA GLU A 478 2.03 44.52 6.24
C GLU A 478 1.00 45.37 5.50
N PHE A 479 0.00 44.73 4.87
CA PHE A 479 -1.34 45.30 4.80
C PHE A 479 -2.42 44.23 4.81
N SER A 480 -3.38 44.45 5.70
CA SER A 480 -4.50 43.63 6.14
C SER A 480 -5.64 43.51 5.14
N GLY A 481 -6.35 42.38 5.19
CA GLY A 481 -7.68 42.21 4.60
C GLY A 481 -8.47 41.11 5.31
N LEU A 482 -9.04 41.43 6.47
CA LEU A 482 -10.08 40.63 7.15
C LEU A 482 -11.40 40.72 6.38
N ARG A 483 -12.09 39.59 6.18
CA ARG A 483 -13.49 39.39 6.65
C ARG A 483 -13.97 37.95 6.53
N ASN A 484 -14.50 37.49 7.65
CA ASN A 484 -15.33 36.32 7.91
C ASN A 484 -16.57 36.23 7.01
N SER A 485 -17.07 35.00 6.79
CA SER A 485 -18.32 34.54 7.44
C SER A 485 -18.74 33.14 6.95
N SER A 486 -18.79 32.18 7.91
CA SER A 486 -19.90 31.25 8.22
C SER A 486 -20.75 30.67 7.06
N THR A 487 -21.08 29.37 7.03
CA THR A 487 -21.98 28.72 8.00
C THR A 487 -21.91 27.19 7.90
N CYS A 488 -22.23 26.57 9.03
CA CYS A 488 -22.23 25.15 9.34
C CYS A 488 -23.68 24.63 9.47
N LEU A 489 -23.83 23.32 9.75
CA LEU A 489 -24.89 22.62 10.51
C LEU A 489 -26.05 21.94 9.73
N PRO A 490 -26.82 21.01 10.37
CA PRO A 490 -26.42 19.87 11.22
C PRO A 490 -27.36 18.63 11.05
N PHE A 491 -27.12 17.52 11.78
CA PHE A 491 -28.21 16.91 12.57
C PHE A 491 -27.67 16.11 13.78
N ALA A 492 -28.31 16.36 14.92
CA ALA A 492 -27.92 15.98 16.26
C ALA A 492 -28.94 15.03 16.92
N ARG A 493 -28.59 14.46 18.08
CA ARG A 493 -29.50 14.40 19.25
C ARG A 493 -28.73 14.11 20.55
N ARG A 494 -28.75 15.08 21.46
CA ARG A 494 -28.70 14.90 22.92
C ARG A 494 -29.73 15.85 23.54
N THR A 495 -30.38 15.37 24.58
CA THR A 495 -31.43 16.04 25.35
C THR A 495 -30.85 17.07 26.33
N SER A 496 -31.70 18.04 26.63
CA SER A 496 -31.55 19.26 27.42
C SER A 496 -31.13 19.04 28.87
N ASP A 497 -30.39 20.02 29.43
CA ASP A 497 -30.90 20.83 30.54
C ASP A 497 -30.18 22.19 30.67
N ASP A 498 -31.04 23.20 30.70
CA ASP A 498 -31.06 24.59 31.17
C ASP A 498 -29.96 25.65 30.94
N PHE A 499 -30.47 26.73 30.35
CA PHE A 499 -29.86 27.90 29.73
C PHE A 499 -30.03 29.17 30.59
N LEU A 500 -30.20 29.03 31.91
CA LEU A 500 -30.63 30.12 32.81
C LEU A 500 -29.63 30.53 33.91
N SER A 501 -28.34 30.19 33.80
CA SER A 501 -27.34 30.51 34.84
C SER A 501 -26.20 31.45 34.43
N VAL A 502 -26.13 31.95 33.18
CA VAL A 502 -24.91 32.62 32.67
C VAL A 502 -25.03 34.13 32.45
N ILE A 503 -26.18 34.77 32.69
CA ILE A 503 -26.28 36.24 32.58
C ILE A 503 -26.90 36.83 33.83
N ALA A 504 -26.09 36.86 34.90
CA ALA A 504 -26.24 37.84 35.96
C ALA A 504 -24.85 38.23 36.49
N PHE A 505 -24.62 39.54 36.51
CA PHE A 505 -23.58 40.24 37.26
C PHE A 505 -22.20 40.46 36.63
N GLN A 506 -22.17 41.51 35.79
CA GLN A 506 -21.03 42.41 35.66
C GLN A 506 -20.97 43.35 36.88
N THR A 507 -19.73 43.71 37.28
CA THR A 507 -19.34 44.84 38.15
C THR A 507 -19.56 44.73 39.66
N SER A 508 -18.46 44.58 40.41
CA SER A 508 -18.20 45.32 41.66
C SER A 508 -16.71 45.31 41.95
N ALA A 509 -16.16 46.52 42.13
CA ALA A 509 -14.79 46.77 42.54
C ALA A 509 -14.58 46.51 44.04
N VAL A 510 -13.34 46.15 44.37
CA VAL A 510 -12.60 46.30 45.63
C VAL A 510 -13.41 46.55 46.92
N GLY A 511 -13.32 45.59 47.85
CA GLY A 511 -13.68 45.79 49.25
C GLY A 511 -13.27 44.58 50.09
N SER A 512 -12.36 44.79 51.04
CA SER A 512 -11.77 43.78 51.92
C SER A 512 -12.79 43.01 52.77
N SER A 513 -12.39 41.79 53.12
CA SER A 513 -12.80 40.93 54.25
C SER A 513 -13.45 39.63 53.80
N GLY A 514 -12.63 38.61 53.60
CA GLY A 514 -13.09 37.25 53.31
C GLY A 514 -12.11 36.26 53.92
N GLY A 515 -12.57 35.51 54.92
CA GLY A 515 -11.76 34.60 55.70
C GLY A 515 -10.94 33.62 54.87
N TYR A 516 -9.74 33.34 55.34
CA TYR A 516 -8.88 32.28 54.85
C TYR A 516 -9.62 30.94 54.94
N LYS A 517 -10.22 30.49 53.83
CA LYS A 517 -10.43 29.06 53.62
C LYS A 517 -9.05 28.49 53.28
N LYS A 518 -8.38 27.91 54.29
CA LYS A 518 -7.30 26.94 54.04
C LYS A 518 -7.93 25.80 53.25
N GLY A 519 -7.90 25.90 51.92
CA GLY A 519 -7.98 24.71 51.09
C GLY A 519 -6.82 23.82 51.48
N ILE A 520 -7.09 22.55 51.74
CA ILE A 520 -6.04 21.54 51.84
C ILE A 520 -5.45 21.47 50.43
N VAL A 521 -4.34 22.17 50.20
CA VAL A 521 -3.56 22.02 48.97
C VAL A 521 -2.73 20.78 49.20
N GLU A 522 -3.24 19.64 48.74
CA GLU A 522 -2.46 18.42 48.71
C GLU A 522 -1.23 18.69 47.82
N ALA A 523 -0.04 18.58 48.38
CA ALA A 523 1.19 18.95 47.68
C ALA A 523 1.41 17.95 46.54
N LYS A 524 1.31 18.43 45.29
CA LYS A 524 1.55 17.59 44.12
C LYS A 524 3.03 17.45 43.83
N LEU A 525 3.45 16.26 43.45
CA LEU A 525 4.81 15.91 43.07
C LEU A 525 5.15 16.52 41.71
N LYS A 526 6.18 17.36 41.62
CA LYS A 526 6.56 17.98 40.35
C LYS A 526 7.30 17.00 39.45
N VAL A 527 6.72 16.71 38.29
CA VAL A 527 7.23 15.74 37.32
C VAL A 527 7.74 16.44 36.07
N ALA A 528 8.93 16.02 35.61
CA ALA A 528 9.44 16.36 34.28
C ALA A 528 9.52 15.11 33.39
N ILE A 529 9.24 15.27 32.10
CA ILE A 529 9.38 14.21 31.09
C ILE A 529 10.64 14.48 30.28
N ASN A 530 11.65 13.62 30.40
CA ASN A 530 12.85 13.70 29.58
C ASN A 530 12.72 12.78 28.36
N GLY A 531 12.67 13.37 27.15
CA GLY A 531 12.43 12.63 25.91
C GLY A 531 10.95 12.52 25.59
N PHE A 532 10.41 13.51 24.88
CA PHE A 532 9.00 13.55 24.46
C PHE A 532 8.68 12.72 23.21
N GLY A 533 9.26 11.52 23.17
CA GLY A 533 9.01 10.51 22.14
C GLY A 533 7.69 9.78 22.38
N ARG A 534 7.59 8.53 21.88
CA ARG A 534 6.36 7.74 21.98
C ARG A 534 5.89 7.54 23.44
N ILE A 535 6.77 7.04 24.31
CA ILE A 535 6.42 6.77 25.72
C ILE A 535 6.20 8.08 26.49
N GLY A 536 7.03 9.11 26.26
CA GLY A 536 6.85 10.41 26.93
C GLY A 536 5.50 11.06 26.63
N ARG A 537 5.05 11.02 25.37
CA ARG A 537 3.71 11.53 24.99
C ARG A 537 2.58 10.70 25.57
N ASN A 538 2.72 9.37 25.56
CA ASN A 538 1.71 8.48 26.13
C ASN A 538 1.62 8.60 27.65
N PHE A 539 2.74 8.78 28.36
CA PHE A 539 2.74 9.11 29.79
C PHE A 539 1.89 10.34 30.07
N LEU A 540 2.05 11.43 29.30
CA LEU A 540 1.25 12.63 29.45
C LEU A 540 -0.24 12.35 29.19
N ARG A 541 -0.57 11.61 28.13
CA ARG A 541 -1.97 11.24 27.81
C ARG A 541 -2.61 10.41 28.93
N CYS A 542 -1.90 9.39 29.43
CA CYS A 542 -2.37 8.54 30.52
C CYS A 542 -2.53 9.33 31.83
N TRP A 543 -1.55 10.17 32.18
CA TRP A 543 -1.63 11.05 33.35
C TRP A 543 -2.79 12.04 33.26
N HIS A 544 -3.00 12.67 32.10
CA HIS A 544 -4.11 13.60 31.87
C HIS A 544 -5.49 12.95 32.06
N GLY A 545 -5.61 11.65 31.75
CA GLY A 545 -6.83 10.89 32.00
C GLY A 545 -7.15 10.65 33.49
N ARG A 546 -6.22 10.92 34.41
CA ARG A 546 -6.37 10.65 35.85
C ARG A 546 -6.72 11.93 36.61
N LYS A 547 -7.95 11.99 37.15
CA LYS A 547 -8.46 13.17 37.88
C LYS A 547 -7.77 13.38 39.24
N ASP A 548 -7.42 12.30 39.92
CA ASP A 548 -6.93 12.31 41.30
C ASP A 548 -5.43 11.97 41.43
N SER A 549 -4.64 12.18 40.36
CA SER A 549 -3.19 11.95 40.44
C SER A 549 -2.49 13.03 41.29
N LEU A 550 -1.60 12.56 42.15
CA LEU A 550 -0.67 13.37 42.95
C LEU A 550 0.46 13.96 42.10
N LEU A 551 0.57 13.58 40.84
CA LEU A 551 1.59 14.06 39.93
C LEU A 551 1.18 15.40 39.31
N ASP A 552 2.14 16.31 39.21
CA ASP A 552 2.05 17.58 38.53
C ASP A 552 3.10 17.64 37.42
N VAL A 553 2.70 17.37 36.17
CA VAL A 553 3.61 17.47 35.02
C VAL A 553 3.88 18.95 34.74
N VAL A 554 5.10 19.39 35.02
CA VAL A 554 5.51 20.81 34.95
C VAL A 554 6.43 21.11 33.78
N ALA A 555 7.22 20.12 33.32
CA ALA A 555 8.23 20.33 32.29
C ALA A 555 8.39 19.13 31.34
N ILE A 556 8.73 19.42 30.09
CA ILE A 556 9.04 18.45 29.04
C ILE A 556 10.36 18.86 28.41
N ASN A 557 11.30 17.93 28.29
CA ASN A 557 12.50 18.11 27.46
C ASN A 557 12.28 17.48 26.07
N ASP A 558 12.24 18.31 25.03
CA ASP A 558 12.13 17.90 23.64
C ASP A 558 13.04 18.72 22.72
N SER A 559 13.87 18.04 21.94
CA SER A 559 14.71 18.66 20.91
C SER A 559 13.90 19.26 19.75
N GLY A 560 12.66 18.84 19.56
CA GLY A 560 11.76 19.38 18.54
C GLY A 560 11.21 20.77 18.87
N GLY A 561 11.19 21.16 20.15
CA GLY A 561 10.58 22.43 20.60
C GLY A 561 9.05 22.39 20.67
N VAL A 562 8.45 23.52 21.09
CA VAL A 562 7.02 23.63 21.44
C VAL A 562 6.07 23.25 20.30
N LYS A 563 6.34 23.71 19.08
CA LYS A 563 5.46 23.49 17.93
C LYS A 563 5.37 22.00 17.59
N GLN A 564 6.50 21.30 17.57
CA GLN A 564 6.58 19.87 17.25
C GLN A 564 5.97 19.05 18.40
N ALA A 565 6.32 19.38 19.64
CA ALA A 565 5.78 18.71 20.83
C ALA A 565 4.24 18.80 20.89
N SER A 566 3.69 20.00 20.70
CA SER A 566 2.22 20.21 20.71
C SER A 566 1.52 19.48 19.55
N HIS A 567 2.08 19.53 18.34
CA HIS A 567 1.50 18.85 17.18
C HIS A 567 1.50 17.32 17.35
N LEU A 568 2.64 16.74 17.74
CA LEU A 568 2.78 15.28 17.93
C LEU A 568 2.04 14.77 19.18
N LEU A 569 1.76 15.63 20.17
CA LEU A 569 0.86 15.28 21.26
C LEU A 569 -0.60 15.28 20.81
N LYS A 570 -1.01 16.23 19.95
CA LYS A 570 -2.39 16.34 19.46
C LYS A 570 -2.76 15.23 18.48
N TYR A 571 -1.86 14.86 17.57
CA TYR A 571 -2.11 13.92 16.49
C TYR A 571 -1.20 12.68 16.61
N ASP A 572 -1.80 11.48 16.68
CA ASP A 572 -1.06 10.21 16.71
C ASP A 572 -1.69 9.18 15.77
N SER A 573 -0.87 8.54 14.94
CA SER A 573 -1.33 7.58 13.93
C SER A 573 -1.92 6.30 14.51
N THR A 574 -1.50 5.90 15.72
CA THR A 574 -1.99 4.68 16.38
C THR A 574 -3.23 5.01 17.20
N LEU A 575 -3.12 6.02 18.07
CA LEU A 575 -4.10 6.33 19.11
C LEU A 575 -5.16 7.37 18.66
N GLY A 576 -4.98 7.98 17.48
CA GLY A 576 -5.87 9.02 16.96
C GLY A 576 -5.58 10.41 17.52
N ILE A 577 -6.59 11.29 17.42
CA ILE A 577 -6.52 12.68 17.90
C ILE A 577 -6.72 12.69 19.42
N PHE A 578 -5.81 13.34 20.15
CA PHE A 578 -5.95 13.48 21.59
C PHE A 578 -7.12 14.42 21.95
N GLU A 579 -8.06 13.94 22.77
CA GLU A 579 -9.26 14.65 23.22
C GLU A 579 -8.96 15.69 24.33
N ALA A 580 -7.92 16.50 24.13
CA ALA A 580 -7.60 17.66 24.95
C ALA A 580 -7.33 18.88 24.06
N ASP A 581 -7.55 20.08 24.58
CA ASP A 581 -7.18 21.34 23.93
C ASP A 581 -5.67 21.57 24.07
N VAL A 582 -4.92 21.01 23.11
CA VAL A 582 -3.46 21.14 23.03
C VAL A 582 -3.09 22.30 22.12
N LYS A 583 -2.40 23.30 22.67
CA LYS A 583 -1.96 24.50 21.93
C LYS A 583 -0.56 24.94 22.36
N PRO A 584 0.27 25.50 21.46
CA PRO A 584 1.42 26.30 21.87
C PRO A 584 1.00 27.45 22.78
N ALA A 585 1.71 27.63 23.89
CA ALA A 585 1.55 28.75 24.82
C ALA A 585 2.83 29.61 24.76
N GLY A 586 2.96 30.39 23.69
CA GLY A 586 4.22 31.05 23.34
C GLY A 586 5.28 30.07 22.80
N ASP A 587 6.55 30.46 22.87
CA ASP A 587 7.66 29.69 22.30
C ASP A 587 8.34 28.74 23.31
N GLU A 588 7.95 28.80 24.59
CA GLU A 588 8.60 28.06 25.68
C GLU A 588 7.67 27.10 26.44
N ALA A 589 6.39 27.02 26.07
CA ALA A 589 5.43 26.16 26.77
C ALA A 589 4.32 25.61 25.86
N ILE A 590 3.74 24.48 26.29
CA ILE A 590 2.49 23.94 25.74
C ILE A 590 1.37 24.13 26.76
N SER A 591 0.16 24.42 26.26
CA SER A 591 -1.08 24.37 27.02
C SER A 591 -1.81 23.07 26.70
N VAL A 592 -2.25 22.35 27.74
CA VAL A 592 -3.13 21.17 27.63
C VAL A 592 -4.33 21.41 28.55
N ASP A 593 -5.52 21.63 28.00
CA ASP A 593 -6.74 22.00 28.74
C ASP A 593 -6.52 23.17 29.73
N GLY A 594 -5.76 24.16 29.28
CA GLY A 594 -5.40 25.35 30.06
C GLY A 594 -4.24 25.17 31.04
N LYS A 595 -3.74 23.95 31.25
CA LYS A 595 -2.53 23.70 32.04
C LYS A 595 -1.29 24.03 31.22
N ILE A 596 -0.46 24.92 31.75
CA ILE A 596 0.82 25.30 31.14
C ILE A 596 1.91 24.32 31.58
N ILE A 597 2.60 23.73 30.60
CA ILE A 597 3.73 22.83 30.78
C ILE A 597 4.91 23.41 30.02
N GLN A 598 6.01 23.66 30.71
CA GLN A 598 7.20 24.26 30.11
C GLN A 598 7.90 23.25 29.19
N VAL A 599 8.36 23.72 28.03
CA VAL A 599 9.17 22.92 27.10
C VAL A 599 10.60 23.46 27.12
N VAL A 600 11.51 22.60 27.54
CA VAL A 600 12.96 22.84 27.49
C VAL A 600 13.57 22.01 26.37
N SER A 601 14.75 22.40 25.91
CA SER A 601 15.41 21.73 24.78
C SER A 601 16.91 21.62 25.02
N ASN A 602 17.35 20.51 25.61
CA ASN A 602 18.77 20.20 25.73
C ASN A 602 19.04 18.70 25.61
N ARG A 603 20.08 18.34 24.86
CA ARG A 603 20.51 16.94 24.71
C ARG A 603 21.36 16.45 25.87
N ASN A 604 21.99 17.36 26.62
CA ASN A 604 22.77 17.02 27.81
C ASN A 604 21.91 17.19 29.07
N PRO A 605 21.59 16.10 29.80
CA PRO A 605 20.83 16.15 31.05
C PRO A 605 21.33 17.16 32.08
N LEU A 606 22.65 17.39 32.15
CA LEU A 606 23.28 18.30 33.12
C LEU A 606 22.90 19.78 32.92
N ASN A 607 22.50 20.13 31.71
CA ASN A 607 22.14 21.51 31.36
C ASN A 607 20.62 21.77 31.51
N LEU A 608 19.85 20.77 31.92
CA LEU A 608 18.41 20.93 32.10
C LEU A 608 18.14 21.67 33.41
N PRO A 609 17.19 22.63 33.42
CA PRO A 609 16.96 23.51 34.57
C PRO A 609 16.13 22.83 35.68
N TRP A 610 16.41 21.57 36.01
CA TRP A 610 15.63 20.79 36.97
C TRP A 610 15.62 21.40 38.37
N LYS A 611 16.77 21.92 38.80
CA LYS A 611 16.88 22.67 40.05
C LYS A 611 15.98 23.91 40.08
N ASP A 612 16.02 24.71 39.02
CA ASP A 612 15.29 25.98 38.95
C ASP A 612 13.78 25.77 38.88
N LEU A 613 13.35 24.69 38.21
CA LEU A 613 11.94 24.29 38.13
C LEU A 613 11.44 23.52 39.36
N GLY A 614 12.36 23.11 40.24
CA GLY A 614 12.09 22.31 41.43
C GLY A 614 11.50 20.94 41.09
N ILE A 615 12.09 20.25 40.11
CA ILE A 615 11.63 18.93 39.67
C ILE A 615 11.90 17.89 40.75
N ASP A 616 10.87 17.17 41.14
CA ASP A 616 10.99 16.08 42.11
C ASP A 616 11.31 14.75 41.41
N LEU A 617 10.55 14.41 40.36
CA LEU A 617 10.68 13.16 39.62
C LEU A 617 10.87 13.41 38.12
N VAL A 618 11.88 12.77 37.53
CA VAL A 618 12.07 12.74 36.07
C VAL A 618 11.62 11.40 35.52
N ILE A 619 10.74 11.43 34.52
CA ILE A 619 10.40 10.28 33.67
C ILE A 619 11.41 10.24 32.52
N GLU A 620 12.36 9.32 32.59
CA GLU A 620 13.42 9.14 31.60
C GLU A 620 12.94 8.25 30.45
N GLY A 621 12.47 8.91 29.38
CA GLY A 621 11.86 8.30 28.19
C GLY A 621 12.70 8.39 26.91
N THR A 622 13.98 8.79 26.98
CA THR A 622 14.86 8.85 25.80
C THR A 622 15.35 7.47 25.36
N GLY A 623 15.43 6.51 26.29
CA GLY A 623 16.02 5.18 26.06
C GLY A 623 17.55 5.18 25.97
N VAL A 624 18.21 6.33 26.18
CA VAL A 624 19.67 6.47 26.13
C VAL A 624 20.27 6.36 27.53
N PHE A 625 19.68 7.04 28.51
CA PHE A 625 20.18 7.13 29.89
C PHE A 625 19.59 6.01 30.76
N VAL A 626 20.02 4.77 30.51
CA VAL A 626 19.48 3.56 31.15
C VAL A 626 20.39 2.96 32.24
N ASP A 627 21.49 3.62 32.57
CA ASP A 627 22.41 3.22 33.65
C ASP A 627 22.49 4.32 34.73
N ARG A 628 23.12 3.97 35.86
CA ARG A 628 23.17 4.84 37.06
C ARG A 628 23.91 6.15 36.78
N GLU A 629 24.97 6.10 35.99
CA GLU A 629 25.74 7.29 35.59
C GLU A 629 24.93 8.19 34.67
N GLY A 630 24.32 7.64 33.61
CA GLY A 630 23.54 8.39 32.64
C GLY A 630 22.30 9.04 33.27
N ALA A 631 21.49 8.26 33.98
CA ALA A 631 20.29 8.76 34.65
C ALA A 631 20.65 9.68 35.84
N GLY A 632 21.77 9.43 36.52
CA GLY A 632 22.28 10.25 37.62
C GLY A 632 22.54 11.71 37.25
N LYS A 633 22.82 12.00 35.97
CA LYS A 633 22.97 13.37 35.47
C LYS A 633 21.72 14.24 35.69
N HIS A 634 20.52 13.66 35.71
CA HIS A 634 19.32 14.41 36.07
C HIS A 634 19.29 14.81 37.54
N ILE A 635 19.84 13.97 38.41
CA ILE A 635 19.95 14.26 39.85
C ILE A 635 20.97 15.38 40.06
N GLU A 636 22.10 15.32 39.37
CA GLU A 636 23.11 16.39 39.37
C GLU A 636 22.54 17.73 38.86
N ALA A 637 21.66 17.69 37.85
CA ALA A 637 20.93 18.86 37.35
C ALA A 637 19.88 19.41 38.33
N GLY A 638 19.59 18.68 39.41
CA GLY A 638 18.74 19.11 40.53
C GLY A 638 17.42 18.37 40.69
N ALA A 639 17.14 17.33 39.89
CA ALA A 639 16.01 16.45 40.18
C ALA A 639 16.27 15.57 41.41
N LYS A 640 15.23 15.15 42.14
CA LYS A 640 15.42 14.29 43.33
C LYS A 640 15.42 12.80 42.99
N LYS A 641 14.60 12.37 42.03
CA LYS A 641 14.52 10.97 41.57
C LYS A 641 14.35 10.84 40.06
N VAL A 642 14.68 9.66 39.54
CA VAL A 642 14.52 9.29 38.14
C VAL A 642 13.82 7.94 38.01
N LEU A 643 12.80 7.88 37.17
CA LEU A 643 12.11 6.65 36.76
C LEU A 643 12.41 6.39 35.28
N ILE A 644 13.13 5.29 35.02
CA ILE A 644 13.53 4.87 33.68
C ILE A 644 12.41 4.05 33.03
N THR A 645 11.99 4.44 31.83
CA THR A 645 10.94 3.74 31.05
C THR A 645 11.51 2.67 30.11
N ALA A 646 12.55 1.98 30.56
CA ALA A 646 13.25 0.90 29.88
C ALA A 646 13.98 0.02 30.91
N PRO A 647 14.45 -1.19 30.55
CA PRO A 647 15.27 -2.01 31.45
C PRO A 647 16.53 -1.27 31.91
N GLY A 648 16.64 -1.07 33.22
CA GLY A 648 17.85 -0.51 33.84
C GLY A 648 19.06 -1.43 33.65
N LYS A 649 20.23 -0.84 33.44
CA LYS A 649 21.51 -1.55 33.40
C LYS A 649 22.18 -1.52 34.76
N GLY A 650 22.87 -2.61 35.10
CA GLY A 650 23.59 -2.74 36.36
C GLY A 650 22.65 -3.11 37.52
N ASP A 651 22.80 -2.41 38.64
CA ASP A 651 22.15 -2.69 39.92
C ASP A 651 20.91 -1.81 40.17
N ILE A 652 20.31 -1.26 39.10
CA ILE A 652 19.12 -0.40 39.23
C ILE A 652 17.91 -1.26 39.63
N PRO A 653 17.24 -0.94 40.76
CA PRO A 653 16.02 -1.63 41.18
C PRO A 653 14.94 -1.57 40.10
N THR A 654 14.38 -2.73 39.77
CA THR A 654 13.36 -2.89 38.74
C THR A 654 12.03 -3.28 39.38
N TYR A 655 10.98 -2.54 39.07
CA TYR A 655 9.65 -2.75 39.61
C TYR A 655 8.64 -2.97 38.48
N VAL A 656 7.74 -3.92 38.70
CA VAL A 656 6.58 -4.20 37.85
C VAL A 656 5.33 -4.15 38.74
N VAL A 657 4.41 -3.24 38.41
CA VAL A 657 3.17 -3.03 39.17
C VAL A 657 2.29 -4.28 39.11
N GLY A 658 1.75 -4.68 40.27
CA GLY A 658 1.03 -5.95 40.47
C GLY A 658 1.93 -7.16 40.74
N VAL A 659 3.25 -7.04 40.54
CA VAL A 659 4.20 -8.15 40.75
C VAL A 659 5.06 -7.94 41.98
N ASN A 660 5.89 -6.89 42.00
CA ASN A 660 6.84 -6.59 43.09
C ASN A 660 6.91 -5.11 43.48
N ALA A 661 6.00 -4.27 42.99
CA ALA A 661 6.00 -2.84 43.27
C ALA A 661 5.67 -2.51 44.74
N ASP A 662 5.12 -3.45 45.49
CA ASP A 662 4.96 -3.41 46.95
C ASP A 662 6.30 -3.42 47.69
N ALA A 663 7.35 -3.99 47.08
CA ALA A 663 8.72 -3.94 47.58
C ALA A 663 9.48 -2.66 47.18
N TYR A 664 8.76 -1.64 46.69
CA TYR A 664 9.34 -0.34 46.35
C TYR A 664 10.04 0.29 47.57
N SER A 665 11.30 0.69 47.38
CA SER A 665 12.08 1.43 48.38
C SER A 665 12.19 2.90 47.97
N HIS A 666 11.71 3.79 48.84
CA HIS A 666 11.80 5.23 48.60
C HIS A 666 13.23 5.78 48.73
N ASP A 667 14.19 5.02 49.25
CA ASP A 667 15.58 5.50 49.37
C ASP A 667 16.31 5.48 48.02
N GLU A 668 15.87 4.62 47.10
CA GLU A 668 16.53 4.44 45.80
C GLU A 668 16.23 5.64 44.88
N PRO A 669 17.26 6.39 44.44
CA PRO A 669 17.05 7.61 43.67
C PRO A 669 16.75 7.35 42.20
N ILE A 670 17.13 6.18 41.68
CA ILE A 670 16.96 5.79 40.28
C ILE A 670 16.32 4.41 40.26
N ILE A 671 15.16 4.29 39.61
CA ILE A 671 14.39 3.05 39.49
C ILE A 671 14.02 2.79 38.03
N SER A 672 13.69 1.54 37.69
CA SER A 672 13.26 1.13 36.36
C SER A 672 11.87 0.49 36.39
N ASN A 673 11.02 0.86 35.43
CA ASN A 673 9.73 0.20 35.19
C ASN A 673 9.84 -1.02 34.24
N ALA A 674 11.04 -1.61 34.12
CA ALA A 674 11.33 -2.73 33.21
C ALA A 674 11.01 -2.43 31.72
N SER A 675 10.69 -3.46 30.94
CA SER A 675 10.21 -3.34 29.55
C SER A 675 8.71 -3.63 29.44
N CYS A 676 8.09 -3.24 28.32
CA CYS A 676 6.71 -3.60 27.98
C CYS A 676 6.49 -5.13 28.00
N THR A 677 7.38 -5.91 27.39
CA THR A 677 7.28 -7.38 27.41
C THR A 677 7.43 -7.95 28.81
N THR A 678 8.28 -7.39 29.68
CA THR A 678 8.37 -7.83 31.08
C THR A 678 7.10 -7.51 31.87
N ASN A 679 6.49 -6.34 31.63
CA ASN A 679 5.21 -5.96 32.25
C ASN A 679 4.06 -6.85 31.79
N CYS A 680 4.07 -7.33 30.54
CA CYS A 680 3.11 -8.32 30.06
C CYS A 680 3.38 -9.71 30.66
N LEU A 681 4.63 -10.18 30.60
CA LEU A 681 5.00 -11.55 30.98
C LEU A 681 4.90 -11.81 32.50
N ALA A 682 5.36 -10.88 33.33
CA ALA A 682 5.52 -11.12 34.76
C ALA A 682 4.19 -11.38 35.52
N PRO A 683 3.07 -10.66 35.26
CA PRO A 683 1.79 -10.90 35.94
C PRO A 683 1.26 -12.33 35.77
N PHE A 684 1.15 -12.84 34.53
CA PHE A 684 0.60 -14.18 34.34
C PHE A 684 1.62 -15.28 34.69
N VAL A 685 2.92 -15.02 34.58
CA VAL A 685 3.97 -15.92 35.09
C VAL A 685 3.92 -16.05 36.62
N LYS A 686 3.64 -14.95 37.35
CA LYS A 686 3.42 -14.99 38.80
C LYS A 686 2.29 -15.95 39.15
N VAL A 687 1.16 -15.88 38.44
CA VAL A 687 0.02 -16.78 38.63
C VAL A 687 0.42 -18.25 38.35
N LEU A 688 1.10 -18.49 37.23
CA LEU A 688 1.54 -19.84 36.86
C LEU A 688 2.52 -20.45 37.88
N ASP A 689 3.51 -19.68 38.35
CA ASP A 689 4.49 -20.15 39.32
C ASP A 689 3.84 -20.43 40.69
N GLN A 690 2.97 -19.54 41.15
CA GLN A 690 2.30 -19.70 42.45
C GLN A 690 1.29 -20.87 42.47
N LYS A 691 0.55 -21.08 41.38
CA LYS A 691 -0.54 -22.09 41.33
C LYS A 691 -0.07 -23.45 40.85
N PHE A 692 0.92 -23.49 39.94
CA PHE A 692 1.36 -24.72 39.28
C PHE A 692 2.86 -25.02 39.42
N GLY A 693 3.67 -24.04 39.83
CA GLY A 693 5.11 -24.17 40.04
C GLY A 693 5.88 -24.36 38.74
N ILE A 694 6.57 -23.33 38.26
CA ILE A 694 7.31 -23.40 37.00
C ILE A 694 8.65 -24.11 37.22
N ILE A 695 8.92 -25.14 36.41
CA ILE A 695 10.21 -25.84 36.36
C ILE A 695 11.15 -25.08 35.43
N LYS A 696 10.73 -24.89 34.16
CA LYS A 696 11.49 -24.19 33.11
C LYS A 696 10.57 -23.84 31.96
N GLY A 697 10.95 -22.89 31.12
CA GLY A 697 10.20 -22.56 29.91
C GLY A 697 10.91 -21.60 28.98
N THR A 698 10.30 -21.41 27.82
CA THR A 698 10.74 -20.45 26.82
C THR A 698 9.57 -19.57 26.40
N MET A 699 9.87 -18.32 26.08
CA MET A 699 8.89 -17.40 25.50
C MET A 699 9.34 -16.92 24.12
N THR A 700 8.37 -16.66 23.26
CA THR A 700 8.53 -15.89 22.03
C THR A 700 7.57 -14.72 22.10
N THR A 701 8.03 -13.50 21.81
CA THR A 701 7.10 -12.38 21.64
C THR A 701 7.06 -11.97 20.19
N THR A 702 5.89 -12.05 19.58
CA THR A 702 5.62 -11.43 18.29
C THR A 702 5.29 -9.98 18.58
N HIS A 703 6.24 -9.11 18.31
CA HIS A 703 6.25 -7.75 18.81
C HIS A 703 6.15 -6.77 17.65
N SER A 704 5.29 -5.77 17.77
CA SER A 704 5.27 -4.62 16.85
C SER A 704 6.64 -4.00 16.68
N TYR A 705 6.89 -3.41 15.51
CA TYR A 705 8.12 -2.65 15.33
C TYR A 705 8.14 -1.40 16.24
N THR A 706 9.32 -0.88 16.50
CA THR A 706 9.52 0.29 17.37
C THR A 706 10.46 1.29 16.71
N GLY A 707 10.60 2.49 17.30
CA GLY A 707 11.49 3.54 16.77
C GLY A 707 12.99 3.19 16.75
N ASP A 708 13.41 2.08 17.37
CA ASP A 708 14.78 1.55 17.27
C ASP A 708 15.05 0.89 15.89
N GLN A 709 14.00 0.40 15.20
CA GLN A 709 14.13 -0.22 13.89
C GLN A 709 14.15 0.81 12.76
N ARG A 710 14.65 0.38 11.59
CA ARG A 710 14.74 1.24 10.40
C ARG A 710 13.51 1.06 9.52
N LEU A 711 13.00 2.17 8.97
CA LEU A 711 11.88 2.13 8.03
C LEU A 711 12.29 1.41 6.74
N LEU A 712 13.46 1.78 6.22
CA LEU A 712 14.14 1.15 5.09
C LEU A 712 15.48 0.56 5.55
N ASP A 713 16.09 -0.29 4.74
CA ASP A 713 17.39 -0.90 5.05
C ASP A 713 18.44 0.19 5.34
N ALA A 714 18.94 0.24 6.59
CA ALA A 714 19.89 1.25 7.04
C ALA A 714 20.76 0.77 8.21
N SER A 715 21.86 1.49 8.49
CA SER A 715 22.82 1.09 9.53
C SER A 715 22.17 0.92 10.91
N HIS A 716 22.46 -0.22 11.56
CA HIS A 716 22.03 -0.51 12.92
C HIS A 716 23.01 -1.53 13.56
N ARG A 717 23.22 -1.45 14.88
CA ARG A 717 24.15 -2.34 15.63
C ARG A 717 23.75 -3.81 15.59
N ASP A 718 22.44 -4.06 15.52
CA ASP A 718 21.83 -5.35 15.26
C ASP A 718 21.48 -5.39 13.77
N LEU A 719 22.23 -6.21 13.01
CA LEU A 719 22.09 -6.33 11.56
C LEU A 719 20.71 -6.81 11.11
N ARG A 720 19.96 -7.50 11.99
CA ARG A 720 18.59 -7.91 11.65
C ARG A 720 17.63 -6.72 11.74
N ARG A 721 17.81 -5.86 12.75
CA ARG A 721 17.04 -4.60 12.89
C ARG A 721 17.47 -3.49 11.92
N ALA A 722 18.56 -3.70 11.20
CA ALA A 722 18.97 -2.85 10.08
C ALA A 722 18.01 -2.97 8.89
N ARG A 723 17.25 -4.07 8.79
CA ARG A 723 16.32 -4.34 7.69
C ARG A 723 14.99 -3.59 7.86
N ALA A 724 14.34 -3.27 6.75
CA ALA A 724 13.08 -2.54 6.68
C ALA A 724 12.00 -3.15 7.60
N ALA A 725 11.60 -2.38 8.61
CA ALA A 725 10.76 -2.84 9.72
C ALA A 725 9.34 -3.25 9.29
N ALA A 726 8.77 -2.52 8.34
CA ALA A 726 7.39 -2.72 7.88
C ALA A 726 7.23 -3.82 6.82
N LEU A 727 8.31 -4.50 6.44
CA LEU A 727 8.30 -5.57 5.42
C LEU A 727 8.76 -6.92 5.97
N ASN A 728 9.41 -6.96 7.14
CA ASN A 728 10.10 -8.15 7.62
C ASN A 728 9.57 -8.65 8.96
N ILE A 729 9.60 -9.97 9.12
CA ILE A 729 9.63 -10.61 10.44
C ILE A 729 11.10 -10.65 10.88
N VAL A 730 11.47 -9.85 11.88
CA VAL A 730 12.88 -9.67 12.30
C VAL A 730 13.13 -10.41 13.63
N PRO A 731 13.87 -11.53 13.63
CA PRO A 731 14.15 -12.26 14.88
C PRO A 731 15.27 -11.58 15.67
N THR A 732 15.06 -11.30 16.95
CA THR A 732 16.05 -10.68 17.85
C THR A 732 16.09 -11.36 19.20
N SER A 733 17.23 -11.27 19.87
CA SER A 733 17.30 -11.59 21.30
C SER A 733 16.45 -10.60 22.10
N THR A 734 15.88 -11.07 23.21
CA THR A 734 15.17 -10.24 24.19
C THR A 734 15.67 -10.54 25.60
N GLY A 735 15.83 -9.49 26.40
CA GLY A 735 16.16 -9.62 27.82
C GLY A 735 14.92 -9.84 28.70
N ALA A 736 13.70 -9.74 28.16
CA ALA A 736 12.47 -9.66 28.95
C ALA A 736 12.25 -10.89 29.83
N ALA A 737 12.45 -12.10 29.28
CA ALA A 737 12.33 -13.35 30.03
C ALA A 737 13.35 -13.44 31.19
N LYS A 738 14.58 -12.97 30.94
CA LYS A 738 15.62 -12.91 31.99
C LYS A 738 15.31 -11.85 33.03
N ALA A 739 14.71 -10.73 32.62
CA ALA A 739 14.30 -9.64 33.51
C ALA A 739 13.15 -10.05 34.44
N VAL A 740 12.34 -11.06 34.10
CA VAL A 740 11.35 -11.61 35.04
C VAL A 740 12.01 -12.09 36.33
N ALA A 741 13.24 -12.63 36.26
CA ALA A 741 13.96 -13.05 37.46
C ALA A 741 14.36 -11.90 38.40
N LEU A 742 14.36 -10.64 37.92
CA LEU A 742 14.62 -9.46 38.76
C LEU A 742 13.40 -9.11 39.62
N VAL A 743 12.19 -9.42 39.16
CA VAL A 743 10.92 -9.13 39.85
C VAL A 743 10.32 -10.36 40.52
N LEU A 744 10.67 -11.56 40.05
CA LEU A 744 10.30 -12.86 40.61
C LEU A 744 11.56 -13.73 40.77
N PRO A 745 12.32 -13.58 41.88
CA PRO A 745 13.60 -14.26 42.06
C PRO A 745 13.54 -15.80 42.00
N SER A 746 12.39 -16.40 42.33
CA SER A 746 12.14 -17.87 42.23
C SER A 746 12.31 -18.41 40.80
N LEU A 747 12.27 -17.54 39.79
CA LEU A 747 12.35 -17.88 38.37
C LEU A 747 13.75 -17.66 37.76
N LYS A 748 14.75 -17.31 38.58
CA LYS A 748 16.13 -17.11 38.12
C LYS A 748 16.65 -18.36 37.42
N GLY A 749 17.01 -18.20 36.15
CA GLY A 749 17.54 -19.29 35.31
C GLY A 749 16.49 -20.24 34.74
N LYS A 750 15.19 -20.05 35.03
CA LYS A 750 14.12 -20.93 34.54
C LYS A 750 13.51 -20.51 33.20
N LEU A 751 13.57 -19.21 32.87
CA LEU A 751 12.94 -18.65 31.68
C LEU A 751 13.97 -18.00 30.74
N ASN A 752 13.77 -18.20 29.44
CA ASN A 752 14.53 -17.52 28.38
C ASN A 752 13.60 -17.24 27.19
N GLY A 753 14.06 -16.50 26.18
CA GLY A 753 13.21 -16.26 25.01
C GLY A 753 13.82 -15.41 23.91
N ILE A 754 13.03 -15.27 22.84
CA ILE A 754 13.34 -14.44 21.67
C ILE A 754 12.18 -13.51 21.36
N ALA A 755 12.41 -12.52 20.50
CA ALA A 755 11.36 -11.69 19.93
C ALA A 755 11.38 -11.78 18.41
N LEU A 756 10.21 -11.76 17.80
CA LEU A 756 9.99 -11.62 16.37
C LEU A 756 9.36 -10.26 16.15
N ARG A 757 10.09 -9.29 15.58
CA ARG A 757 9.50 -8.00 15.25
C ARG A 757 8.68 -8.14 13.97
N VAL A 758 7.44 -7.69 13.95
CA VAL A 758 6.55 -7.84 12.79
C VAL A 758 6.02 -6.48 12.30
N PRO A 759 5.52 -6.40 11.05
CA PRO A 759 4.95 -5.19 10.43
C PRO A 759 3.65 -4.63 11.06
N THR A 760 3.48 -4.69 12.36
CA THR A 760 2.40 -4.00 13.07
C THR A 760 2.96 -2.80 13.84
N PRO A 761 2.30 -1.62 13.82
CA PRO A 761 2.81 -0.41 14.46
C PRO A 761 2.63 -0.40 15.99
N ASN A 762 1.68 -1.18 16.50
CA ASN A 762 1.35 -1.29 17.92
C ASN A 762 0.64 -2.66 18.15
N VAL A 763 0.61 -3.06 19.42
CA VAL A 763 0.12 -4.29 20.00
C VAL A 763 0.99 -5.49 19.66
N SER A 764 1.46 -6.11 20.73
CA SER A 764 2.33 -7.25 20.72
C SER A 764 1.70 -8.41 21.46
N VAL A 765 2.21 -9.61 21.23
CA VAL A 765 1.73 -10.83 21.89
C VAL A 765 2.91 -11.62 22.43
N VAL A 766 2.73 -12.22 23.60
CA VAL A 766 3.64 -13.18 24.22
C VAL A 766 3.08 -14.57 24.04
N ASP A 767 3.93 -15.47 23.56
CA ASP A 767 3.73 -16.91 23.57
C ASP A 767 4.69 -17.51 24.60
N LEU A 768 4.16 -18.01 25.71
CA LEU A 768 4.93 -18.68 26.76
C LEU A 768 4.63 -20.17 26.76
N VAL A 769 5.69 -20.99 26.68
CA VAL A 769 5.61 -22.44 26.87
C VAL A 769 6.46 -22.82 28.09
N VAL A 770 5.83 -23.40 29.11
CA VAL A 770 6.46 -23.76 30.39
C VAL A 770 6.13 -25.19 30.79
N GLN A 771 7.11 -25.86 31.37
CA GLN A 771 6.88 -27.07 32.13
C GLN A 771 6.54 -26.72 33.58
N VAL A 772 5.44 -27.25 34.09
CA VAL A 772 4.96 -27.03 35.46
C VAL A 772 5.10 -28.31 36.31
N SER A 773 5.23 -28.14 37.62
CA SER A 773 5.42 -29.24 38.57
C SER A 773 4.11 -29.88 39.01
N LYS A 774 3.04 -29.07 39.12
CA LYS A 774 1.69 -29.54 39.42
C LYS A 774 0.96 -29.83 38.12
N LYS A 775 0.53 -31.08 37.96
CA LYS A 775 -0.27 -31.53 36.82
C LYS A 775 -1.56 -30.72 36.69
N THR A 776 -1.93 -30.34 35.48
CA THR A 776 -3.08 -29.45 35.22
C THR A 776 -3.71 -29.70 33.83
N PHE A 777 -4.72 -28.91 33.50
CA PHE A 777 -5.43 -28.88 32.21
C PHE A 777 -5.88 -27.43 31.91
N ALA A 778 -6.22 -27.13 30.66
CA ALA A 778 -6.38 -25.75 30.18
C ALA A 778 -7.41 -24.93 30.98
N GLU A 779 -8.53 -25.55 31.35
CA GLU A 779 -9.59 -24.89 32.11
C GLU A 779 -9.17 -24.53 33.54
N GLU A 780 -8.34 -25.35 34.21
CA GLU A 780 -7.79 -25.03 35.53
C GLU A 780 -6.80 -23.85 35.44
N VAL A 781 -5.97 -23.82 34.39
CA VAL A 781 -5.05 -22.71 34.12
C VAL A 781 -5.82 -21.41 33.87
N ASN A 782 -6.84 -21.45 33.01
CA ASN A 782 -7.68 -20.29 32.72
C ASN A 782 -8.47 -19.81 33.95
N ALA A 783 -8.97 -20.73 34.78
CA ALA A 783 -9.64 -20.38 36.02
C ALA A 783 -8.70 -19.66 37.01
N ALA A 784 -7.45 -20.09 37.11
CA ALA A 784 -6.44 -19.42 37.94
C ALA A 784 -6.15 -17.98 37.46
N PHE A 785 -6.13 -17.74 36.16
CA PHE A 785 -5.98 -16.39 35.60
C PHE A 785 -7.19 -15.51 35.90
N ARG A 786 -8.41 -16.02 35.72
CA ARG A 786 -9.64 -15.27 36.04
C ARG A 786 -9.71 -14.89 37.52
N GLU A 787 -9.40 -15.83 38.41
CA GLU A 787 -9.34 -15.56 39.86
C GLU A 787 -8.35 -14.45 40.20
N SER A 788 -7.17 -14.47 39.57
CA SER A 788 -6.11 -13.50 39.85
C SER A 788 -6.42 -12.12 39.27
N ALA A 789 -7.01 -12.08 38.06
CA ALA A 789 -7.47 -10.86 37.40
C ALA A 789 -8.59 -10.15 38.19
N GLU A 790 -9.48 -10.89 38.85
CA GLU A 790 -10.53 -10.28 39.69
C GLU A 790 -9.99 -9.77 41.04
N LYS A 791 -8.90 -10.38 41.54
CA LYS A 791 -8.33 -10.12 42.86
C LYS A 791 -7.04 -9.30 42.79
N GLU A 792 -5.89 -9.95 42.99
CA GLU A 792 -4.60 -9.31 43.23
C GLU A 792 -3.98 -8.64 41.99
N LEU A 793 -4.45 -8.98 40.79
CA LEU A 793 -3.99 -8.41 39.51
C LEU A 793 -5.09 -7.60 38.81
N ASN A 794 -6.10 -7.13 39.53
CA ASN A 794 -7.14 -6.27 38.99
C ASN A 794 -6.54 -4.99 38.39
N GLY A 795 -6.91 -4.66 37.15
CA GLY A 795 -6.34 -3.55 36.39
C GLY A 795 -4.95 -3.82 35.78
N ILE A 796 -4.34 -4.98 36.06
CA ILE A 796 -3.03 -5.39 35.55
C ILE A 796 -3.16 -6.57 34.57
N LEU A 797 -4.00 -7.54 34.90
CA LEU A 797 -4.26 -8.75 34.12
C LEU A 797 -5.75 -8.81 33.75
N SER A 798 -6.04 -9.16 32.49
CA SER A 798 -7.39 -9.53 32.05
C SER A 798 -7.36 -10.88 31.33
N VAL A 799 -8.53 -11.48 31.14
CA VAL A 799 -8.73 -12.72 30.39
C VAL A 799 -9.78 -12.46 29.32
N CYS A 800 -9.48 -12.84 28.09
CA CYS A 800 -10.35 -12.70 26.93
C CYS A 800 -10.74 -14.08 26.40
N ASP A 801 -12.04 -14.28 26.20
CA ASP A 801 -12.61 -15.51 25.61
C ASP A 801 -13.00 -15.31 24.13
N GLU A 802 -13.05 -14.06 23.67
CA GLU A 802 -13.42 -13.69 22.31
C GLU A 802 -12.23 -13.87 21.35
N PRO A 803 -12.48 -14.29 20.09
CA PRO A 803 -11.44 -14.49 19.08
C PRO A 803 -10.98 -13.14 18.48
N LEU A 804 -10.27 -12.35 19.30
CA LEU A 804 -9.76 -11.02 18.94
C LEU A 804 -8.38 -11.06 18.29
N VAL A 805 -7.99 -9.97 17.63
CA VAL A 805 -6.70 -9.77 16.99
C VAL A 805 -5.98 -8.53 17.52
N SER A 806 -4.73 -8.32 17.10
CA SER A 806 -3.85 -7.27 17.63
C SER A 806 -4.50 -5.90 17.80
N VAL A 807 -5.16 -5.36 16.77
CA VAL A 807 -5.72 -3.99 16.81
C VAL A 807 -6.81 -3.82 17.87
N ASP A 808 -7.49 -4.90 18.28
CA ASP A 808 -8.58 -4.86 19.26
C ASP A 808 -8.07 -4.56 20.68
N PHE A 809 -6.79 -4.83 20.95
CA PHE A 809 -6.16 -4.55 22.25
C PHE A 809 -5.48 -3.18 22.32
N ARG A 810 -5.55 -2.38 21.24
CA ARG A 810 -5.04 -1.01 21.24
C ARG A 810 -5.75 -0.17 22.32
N CYS A 811 -4.99 0.63 23.05
CA CYS A 811 -5.48 1.41 24.19
C CYS A 811 -6.02 0.56 25.35
N SER A 812 -5.63 -0.72 25.45
CA SER A 812 -5.94 -1.53 26.63
C SER A 812 -5.13 -1.04 27.84
N ASP A 813 -5.83 -0.76 28.95
CA ASP A 813 -5.22 -0.21 30.18
C ASP A 813 -4.47 -1.27 31.02
N VAL A 814 -4.68 -2.56 30.74
CA VAL A 814 -4.02 -3.67 31.43
C VAL A 814 -2.63 -3.94 30.85
N SER A 815 -1.75 -4.55 31.64
CA SER A 815 -0.41 -4.95 31.19
C SER A 815 -0.42 -6.21 30.33
N SER A 816 -1.40 -7.08 30.57
CA SER A 816 -1.51 -8.39 29.93
C SER A 816 -2.98 -8.79 29.80
N THR A 817 -3.37 -9.19 28.60
CA THR A 817 -4.67 -9.85 28.34
C THR A 817 -4.43 -11.28 27.91
N VAL A 818 -4.76 -12.26 28.75
CA VAL A 818 -4.64 -13.69 28.41
C VAL A 818 -5.71 -14.06 27.40
N ASP A 819 -5.31 -14.70 26.31
CA ASP A 819 -6.23 -15.32 25.35
C ASP A 819 -6.54 -16.75 25.84
N SER A 820 -7.72 -16.90 26.47
CA SER A 820 -8.10 -18.15 27.12
C SER A 820 -8.34 -19.28 26.11
N SER A 821 -8.76 -18.91 24.89
CA SER A 821 -9.07 -19.84 23.79
C SER A 821 -7.82 -20.52 23.24
N LEU A 822 -6.66 -19.88 23.39
CA LEU A 822 -5.36 -20.36 22.92
C LEU A 822 -4.51 -20.98 24.03
N THR A 823 -5.04 -21.11 25.24
CA THR A 823 -4.35 -21.83 26.32
C THR A 823 -4.35 -23.34 26.04
N MET A 824 -3.17 -23.95 26.02
CA MET A 824 -3.03 -25.37 25.72
C MET A 824 -2.24 -26.07 26.82
N VAL A 825 -2.61 -27.32 27.10
CA VAL A 825 -1.83 -28.22 27.96
C VAL A 825 -1.54 -29.49 27.18
N MET A 826 -0.26 -29.80 27.01
CA MET A 826 0.21 -31.01 26.35
C MET A 826 0.71 -32.00 27.41
N GLY A 827 0.20 -33.23 27.35
CA GLY A 827 0.37 -34.18 28.45
C GLY A 827 -0.46 -33.70 29.65
N ASP A 828 0.21 -33.47 30.78
CA ASP A 828 -0.39 -32.85 31.97
C ASP A 828 0.52 -31.81 32.63
N ASP A 829 1.70 -31.54 32.05
CA ASP A 829 2.75 -30.72 32.66
C ASP A 829 3.36 -29.67 31.72
N LEU A 830 3.02 -29.65 30.42
CA LEU A 830 3.53 -28.65 29.47
C LEU A 830 2.41 -27.67 29.08
N VAL A 831 2.47 -26.46 29.63
CA VAL A 831 1.45 -25.41 29.47
C VAL A 831 1.93 -24.36 28.47
N LYS A 832 1.06 -24.00 27.52
CA LYS A 832 1.22 -22.87 26.60
C LYS A 832 0.16 -21.81 26.91
N VAL A 833 0.59 -20.57 27.07
CA VAL A 833 -0.29 -19.42 27.31
C VAL A 833 0.06 -18.31 26.32
N ILE A 834 -0.97 -17.74 25.70
CA ILE A 834 -0.88 -16.57 24.82
C ILE A 834 -1.42 -15.35 25.56
N ALA A 835 -0.67 -14.25 25.54
CA ALA A 835 -1.08 -13.00 26.18
C ALA A 835 -0.78 -11.77 25.32
N TRP A 836 -1.80 -10.97 25.05
CA TRP A 836 -1.73 -9.72 24.31
C TRP A 836 -1.35 -8.54 25.21
N TYR A 837 -0.71 -7.53 24.64
CA TYR A 837 -0.42 -6.26 25.31
C TYR A 837 -0.22 -5.13 24.31
N ASP A 838 -0.85 -3.97 24.57
CA ASP A 838 -0.44 -2.73 23.91
C ASP A 838 0.90 -2.30 24.51
N ASN A 839 1.97 -2.52 23.74
CA ASN A 839 3.34 -2.27 24.16
C ASN A 839 3.65 -0.78 24.36
N GLU A 840 2.76 0.14 23.97
CA GLU A 840 2.91 1.57 24.19
C GLU A 840 1.95 2.07 25.29
N TRP A 841 0.66 1.76 25.22
CA TRP A 841 -0.38 2.29 26.11
C TRP A 841 -0.41 1.61 27.48
N GLY A 842 -0.58 0.28 27.52
CA GLY A 842 -0.61 -0.47 28.78
C GLY A 842 0.70 -0.30 29.56
N TYR A 843 1.84 -0.25 28.85
CA TYR A 843 3.13 0.09 29.47
C TYR A 843 3.16 1.51 30.04
N SER A 844 2.65 2.51 29.32
CA SER A 844 2.60 3.89 29.81
C SER A 844 1.70 4.05 31.03
N GLN A 845 0.59 3.31 31.10
CA GLN A 845 -0.24 3.24 32.31
C GLN A 845 0.58 2.74 33.51
N ARG A 846 1.42 1.70 33.32
CA ARG A 846 2.33 1.20 34.37
C ARG A 846 3.39 2.21 34.79
N VAL A 847 3.87 3.04 33.86
CA VAL A 847 4.81 4.13 34.19
C VAL A 847 4.13 5.16 35.10
N VAL A 848 2.87 5.54 34.80
CA VAL A 848 2.11 6.45 35.66
C VAL A 848 1.79 5.80 37.01
N ASP A 849 1.40 4.52 37.04
CA ASP A 849 1.15 3.78 38.29
C ASP A 849 2.40 3.75 39.21
N LEU A 850 3.57 3.45 38.65
CA LEU A 850 4.81 3.45 39.43
C LEU A 850 5.19 4.86 39.89
N ALA A 851 4.95 5.90 39.07
CA ALA A 851 5.14 7.29 39.47
C ALA A 851 4.16 7.69 40.60
N ASP A 852 2.90 7.25 40.56
CA ASP A 852 1.94 7.47 41.65
C ASP A 852 2.38 6.73 42.93
N ILE A 853 2.96 5.51 42.85
CA ILE A 853 3.55 4.83 44.01
C ILE A 853 4.70 5.67 44.60
N VAL A 854 5.56 6.22 43.76
CA VAL A 854 6.64 7.12 44.19
C VAL A 854 6.06 8.36 44.89
N ALA A 855 5.01 8.97 44.32
CA ALA A 855 4.34 10.15 44.88
C ALA A 855 3.66 9.87 46.22
N ASN A 856 3.00 8.72 46.37
CA ASN A 856 2.35 8.31 47.63
C ASN A 856 3.35 8.09 48.77
N ASN A 857 4.61 7.80 48.45
CA ASN A 857 5.70 7.65 49.41
C ASN A 857 6.52 8.95 49.58
N TRP A 858 6.13 10.03 48.89
CA TRP A 858 6.82 11.31 48.94
C TRP A 858 6.44 12.06 50.22
N LYS A 859 7.42 12.24 51.11
CA LYS A 859 7.25 12.90 52.41
C LYS A 859 7.58 14.39 52.37
#